data_AF-A0A2D5MRW6-F1
#
_entry.id   AF-A0A2D5MRW6-F1
#
_cell.length_a   1.000
_cell.length_b   1.000
_cell.length_c   1.000
_cell.angle_alpha   90.00
_cell.angle_beta   90.00
_cell.angle_gamma   90.00
#
_symmetry.space_group_name_H-M   'P 1'
#
loop_
_entity.id
_entity.type
_entity.pdbx_description
1 polymer ?
#
loop_
_entity_poly.entity_id
_entity_poly.type
_entity_poly.pdbx_seq_one_letter_code
_entity_poly.pdbx_strand_id
1 'polypeptide(L)'
;MNPPTIGHEKLANKIKEVARKQNATPRIYLSHTQNPKKDPLTYNDKYRFATKAFGIVHRSQSKQIFQILPEIEKEGFSEITMVVGSDRINEFNRVLKKYNGKDYNFDKIATVSSGDRDPDAEGVAGMSGSKLRQVAKDGDEKTFKSGLASKLSDADKTKIFNTVKKNLKEADMEDWTEQDDLILEEIIQELKLTEEEEALFAELGELYEVNEVLDIRQRIAKARVMKRLAPKLARMRKIASKKMKGAKKMMKLASKAAIKLLRKKIAGKKGANYKNLTPADKMNIDRKVQRKKAMIPKLARKLLPKVRKATMDKIAKARKGPQNAEFNPLEEKYDLFHKDFSGAMQHAYAYAKQKWGITVDKNDIDNKVATGPRKPGTGKTNRYSLKTNKGMLQIQVYNKGGSKPYELNMYKEEVELGEDKTELYRLTEMAMKAMPGSGKQREIIQHLNGVRKTLGMNPVDVKENLMRQVAPTLLEASNLSKVNNNISQEKAMNKAKYDAQRDAARVQDTKNINKKTKPESVEEKFSKKDFQDNENANNHTDNGVKLVNMYGTPAEKKLMAKIASNHNKRGSIERKDQELRDKLVKKYYPKLESNLMRKAEVSGIDIEIIKEVYQRGINSHEYDSPKCTPEQWGFARVNSFITKSGATWNIHDKDLAEKVRGPLEIGTDEINATYRGDTPGQTAEKPKKIKTMSQKELKACMVNAHKQQADEAYNVDDDFGGKVKKSFKEFIKSRQQGEKK
;
A
#
# COMPACT_ATOMS: atom_id res chain seq x y z
N MET A 1 -17.62 30.01 12.60
CA MET A 1 -16.49 29.56 13.44
C MET A 1 -16.08 28.15 13.02
N ASN A 2 -15.04 27.99 12.19
CA ASN A 2 -14.55 26.66 11.78
C ASN A 2 -13.06 26.68 11.35
N PRO A 3 -12.12 26.41 12.25
CA PRO A 3 -12.29 26.11 13.69
C PRO A 3 -12.46 27.38 14.57
N PRO A 4 -12.73 27.25 15.89
CA PRO A 4 -12.74 28.37 16.84
C PRO A 4 -11.33 28.94 17.08
N THR A 5 -11.04 30.08 16.44
CA THR A 5 -9.73 30.76 16.49
C THR A 5 -9.64 31.81 17.61
N ILE A 6 -8.42 32.26 17.93
CA ILE A 6 -8.17 33.41 18.84
C ILE A 6 -8.93 34.67 18.41
N GLY A 7 -9.09 34.89 17.10
CA GLY A 7 -9.86 36.04 16.59
C GLY A 7 -11.34 35.99 16.98
N HIS A 8 -11.91 34.81 17.22
CA HIS A 8 -13.28 34.66 17.74
C HIS A 8 -13.33 34.84 19.26
N GLU A 9 -12.23 34.54 19.96
CA GLU A 9 -12.11 34.75 21.40
C GLU A 9 -12.17 36.24 21.75
N LYS A 10 -11.48 37.10 20.98
CA LYS A 10 -11.59 38.56 21.13
C LYS A 10 -13.03 39.05 21.03
N LEU A 11 -13.77 38.55 20.03
CA LEU A 11 -15.20 38.86 19.86
C LEU A 11 -16.05 38.35 21.03
N ALA A 12 -15.83 37.11 21.47
CA ALA A 12 -16.55 36.53 22.60
C ALA A 12 -16.30 37.28 23.90
N ASN A 13 -15.07 37.75 24.13
CA ASN A 13 -14.73 38.57 25.29
C ASN A 13 -15.40 39.94 25.22
N LYS A 14 -15.47 40.56 24.03
CA LYS A 14 -16.19 41.82 23.86
C LYS A 14 -17.69 41.68 24.12
N ILE A 15 -18.31 40.59 23.68
CA ILE A 15 -19.72 40.28 23.98
C ILE A 15 -19.93 40.22 25.50
N LYS A 16 -19.04 39.55 26.23
CA LYS A 16 -19.11 39.49 27.71
C LYS A 16 -18.91 40.84 28.37
N GLU A 17 -18.00 41.67 27.86
CA GLU A 17 -17.76 43.02 28.37
C GLU A 17 -19.00 43.91 28.19
N VAL A 18 -19.58 43.92 26.99
CA VAL A 18 -20.81 44.69 26.70
C VAL A 18 -21.98 44.18 27.54
N ALA A 19 -22.14 42.86 27.64
CA ALA A 19 -23.16 42.25 28.46
C ALA A 19 -23.06 42.65 29.93
N ARG A 20 -21.85 42.66 30.51
CA ARG A 20 -21.63 43.15 31.89
C ARG A 20 -21.97 44.63 32.05
N LYS A 21 -21.59 45.46 31.09
CA LYS A 21 -21.87 46.92 31.12
C LYS A 21 -23.36 47.25 31.00
N GLN A 22 -24.10 46.43 30.26
CA GLN A 22 -25.53 46.64 29.99
C GLN A 22 -26.44 45.76 30.86
N ASN A 23 -25.87 45.02 31.83
CA ASN A 23 -26.57 44.01 32.62
C ASN A 23 -27.42 43.04 31.76
N ALA A 24 -26.87 42.62 30.60
CA ALA A 24 -27.53 41.80 29.61
C ALA A 24 -27.01 40.35 29.60
N THR A 25 -27.77 39.42 29.02
CA THR A 25 -27.38 38.02 28.89
C THR A 25 -26.51 37.79 27.64
N PRO A 26 -25.22 37.40 27.78
CA PRO A 26 -24.35 37.19 26.62
C PRO A 26 -24.68 35.88 25.89
N ARG A 27 -24.88 35.94 24.56
CA ARG A 27 -25.16 34.75 23.74
C ARG A 27 -24.37 34.76 22.43
N ILE A 28 -23.95 33.58 22.00
CA ILE A 28 -23.32 33.31 20.70
C ILE A 28 -24.10 32.21 19.99
N TYR A 29 -24.56 32.50 18.77
CA TYR A 29 -25.21 31.53 17.90
C TYR A 29 -24.25 31.12 16.77
N LEU A 30 -24.26 29.82 16.43
CA LEU A 30 -23.35 29.26 15.42
C LEU A 30 -24.11 28.95 14.13
N SER A 31 -23.45 29.20 12.99
CA SER A 31 -24.01 28.81 11.70
C SER A 31 -23.98 27.29 11.51
N HIS A 32 -25.09 26.78 10.97
CA HIS A 32 -25.32 25.38 10.62
C HIS A 32 -24.71 24.97 9.28
N THR A 33 -24.04 25.88 8.57
CA THR A 33 -23.38 25.54 7.31
C THR A 33 -22.39 24.40 7.50
N GLN A 34 -22.25 23.53 6.51
CA GLN A 34 -21.24 22.47 6.54
C GLN A 34 -20.74 22.24 5.13
N ASN A 35 -19.41 22.23 4.98
CA ASN A 35 -18.76 22.00 3.70
C ASN A 35 -17.38 21.41 3.96
N PRO A 36 -17.06 20.20 3.45
CA PRO A 36 -15.79 19.53 3.76
C PRO A 36 -14.52 20.37 3.50
N LYS A 37 -14.56 21.36 2.61
CA LYS A 37 -13.41 22.25 2.29
C LYS A 37 -13.44 23.58 3.03
N LYS A 38 -14.59 24.25 3.03
CA LYS A 38 -14.74 25.61 3.58
C LYS A 38 -15.14 25.61 5.06
N ASP A 39 -15.82 24.56 5.50
CA ASP A 39 -16.48 24.43 6.79
C ASP A 39 -16.47 22.94 7.24
N PRO A 40 -15.27 22.36 7.51
CA PRO A 40 -15.07 20.92 7.68
C PRO A 40 -15.71 20.32 8.94
N LEU A 41 -15.76 21.04 10.05
CA LEU A 41 -16.47 20.62 11.28
C LEU A 41 -18.00 20.61 11.13
N THR A 42 -18.65 19.59 11.70
CA THR A 42 -20.12 19.50 11.81
C THR A 42 -20.67 20.56 12.76
N TYR A 43 -21.97 20.86 12.71
CA TYR A 43 -22.60 21.78 13.67
C TYR A 43 -22.39 21.33 15.13
N ASN A 44 -22.56 20.03 15.42
CA ASN A 44 -22.34 19.47 16.75
C ASN A 44 -20.88 19.63 17.21
N ASP A 45 -19.91 19.43 16.32
CA ASP A 45 -18.50 19.68 16.64
C ASP A 45 -18.24 21.15 16.92
N LYS A 46 -18.77 22.06 16.08
CA LYS A 46 -18.65 23.50 16.29
C LYS A 46 -19.24 23.90 17.64
N TYR A 47 -20.44 23.43 17.96
CA TYR A 47 -21.09 23.67 19.24
C TYR A 47 -20.21 23.20 20.39
N ARG A 48 -19.81 21.92 20.40
CA ARG A 48 -18.96 21.34 21.45
C ARG A 48 -17.67 22.14 21.67
N PHE A 49 -16.95 22.47 20.60
CA PHE A 49 -15.68 23.17 20.71
C PHE A 49 -15.85 24.65 21.06
N ALA A 50 -16.86 25.33 20.53
CA ALA A 50 -17.11 26.73 20.84
C ALA A 50 -17.66 26.90 22.27
N THR A 51 -18.50 25.99 22.76
CA THR A 51 -18.97 25.99 24.15
C THR A 51 -17.80 25.87 25.11
N LYS A 52 -16.86 24.94 24.86
CA LYS A 52 -15.62 24.82 25.65
C LYS A 52 -14.74 26.07 25.57
N ALA A 53 -14.62 26.65 24.38
CA ALA A 53 -13.76 27.82 24.17
C ALA A 53 -14.31 29.11 24.79
N PHE A 54 -15.62 29.35 24.66
CA PHE A 54 -16.23 30.65 24.94
C PHE A 54 -17.27 30.63 26.06
N GLY A 55 -17.91 29.49 26.35
CA GLY A 55 -18.89 29.29 27.42
C GLY A 55 -20.29 29.87 27.18
N ILE A 56 -20.44 30.88 26.32
CA ILE A 56 -21.69 31.61 26.08
C ILE A 56 -22.41 31.19 24.78
N VAL A 57 -22.17 29.95 24.32
CA VAL A 57 -22.71 29.46 23.05
C VAL A 57 -24.09 28.85 23.27
N HIS A 58 -25.08 29.35 22.54
CA HIS A 58 -26.46 28.88 22.62
C HIS A 58 -26.78 27.95 21.44
N ARG A 59 -27.48 26.84 21.72
CA ARG A 59 -27.93 25.92 20.69
C ARG A 59 -29.26 26.42 20.13
N SER A 60 -29.36 26.54 18.82
CA SER A 60 -30.61 26.85 18.13
C SER A 60 -30.76 25.98 16.88
N GLN A 61 -32.00 25.75 16.45
CA GLN A 61 -32.33 25.12 15.16
C GLN A 61 -32.35 26.15 14.01
N SER A 62 -32.41 27.43 14.34
CA SER A 62 -32.41 28.52 13.39
C SER A 62 -31.07 28.65 12.66
N LYS A 63 -31.15 28.82 11.33
CA LYS A 63 -30.00 28.84 10.43
C LYS A 63 -29.51 30.25 10.12
N GLN A 64 -30.38 31.24 10.28
CA GLN A 64 -30.14 32.64 9.93
C GLN A 64 -30.48 33.56 11.10
N ILE A 65 -29.86 34.74 11.11
CA ILE A 65 -30.07 35.75 12.17
C ILE A 65 -31.54 36.13 12.32
N PHE A 66 -32.26 36.31 11.21
CA PHE A 66 -33.68 36.67 11.20
C PHE A 66 -34.59 35.62 11.81
N GLN A 67 -34.14 34.36 11.92
CA GLN A 67 -34.89 33.30 12.59
C GLN A 67 -34.54 33.22 14.08
N ILE A 68 -33.33 33.66 14.45
CA ILE A 68 -32.87 33.70 15.85
C ILE A 68 -33.52 34.87 16.60
N LEU A 69 -33.74 36.01 15.94
CA LEU A 69 -34.31 37.19 16.60
C LEU A 69 -35.73 36.94 17.17
N PRO A 70 -36.67 36.33 16.43
CA PRO A 70 -37.97 35.95 16.99
C PRO A 70 -37.87 34.88 18.09
N GLU A 71 -36.87 33.98 18.03
CA GLU A 71 -36.63 33.04 19.14
C GLU A 71 -36.25 33.79 20.42
N ILE A 72 -35.36 34.78 20.32
CA ILE A 72 -34.93 35.61 21.45
C ILE A 72 -36.09 36.43 22.01
N GLU A 73 -36.91 37.04 21.16
CA GLU A 73 -38.10 37.78 21.58
C GLU A 73 -39.09 36.87 22.32
N LYS A 74 -39.37 35.68 21.80
CA LYS A 74 -40.26 34.68 22.45
C LYS A 74 -39.74 34.20 23.80
N GLU A 75 -38.43 34.28 24.03
CA GLU A 75 -37.83 33.99 25.33
C GLU A 75 -38.01 35.14 26.35
N GLY A 76 -38.64 36.26 25.95
CA GLY A 76 -38.98 37.39 26.82
C GLY A 76 -37.97 38.54 26.83
N PHE A 77 -37.00 38.56 25.90
CA PHE A 77 -36.06 39.67 25.79
C PHE A 77 -36.69 40.85 25.03
N SER A 78 -36.71 42.03 25.65
CA SER A 78 -37.21 43.27 25.03
C SER A 78 -36.12 44.13 24.39
N GLU A 79 -34.86 43.99 24.79
CA GLU A 79 -33.72 44.73 24.23
C GLU A 79 -32.67 43.80 23.62
N ILE A 80 -32.07 44.20 22.50
CA ILE A 80 -30.98 43.46 21.87
C ILE A 80 -29.81 44.35 21.45
N THR A 81 -28.60 43.90 21.81
CA THR A 81 -27.34 44.50 21.37
C THR A 81 -26.56 43.49 20.53
N MET A 82 -26.42 43.75 19.22
CA MET A 82 -25.64 42.90 18.33
C MET A 82 -24.19 43.38 18.24
N VAL A 83 -23.24 42.50 18.58
CA VAL A 83 -21.80 42.79 18.45
C VAL A 83 -21.29 42.26 17.10
N VAL A 84 -20.77 43.15 16.25
CA VAL A 84 -20.29 42.82 14.91
C VAL A 84 -18.88 43.37 14.62
N GLY A 85 -18.27 42.95 13.51
CA GLY A 85 -17.04 43.57 13.02
C GLY A 85 -17.30 45.00 12.53
N SER A 86 -16.29 45.87 12.60
CA SER A 86 -16.41 47.28 12.18
C SER A 86 -16.87 47.44 10.73
N ASP A 87 -16.49 46.51 9.86
CA ASP A 87 -16.86 46.43 8.45
C ASP A 87 -18.37 46.30 8.18
N ARG A 88 -19.17 45.82 9.15
CA ARG A 88 -20.58 45.43 8.95
C ARG A 88 -21.58 46.11 9.88
N ILE A 89 -21.14 47.07 10.69
CA ILE A 89 -22.01 47.79 11.66
C ILE A 89 -23.20 48.43 10.95
N ASN A 90 -22.94 49.24 9.92
CA ASN A 90 -23.98 50.01 9.24
C ASN A 90 -24.99 49.10 8.53
N GLU A 91 -24.52 48.00 7.94
CA GLU A 91 -25.37 47.02 7.28
C GLU A 91 -26.33 46.36 8.27
N PHE A 92 -25.80 45.82 9.38
CA PHE A 92 -26.63 45.16 10.39
C PHE A 92 -27.56 46.14 11.11
N ASN A 93 -27.12 47.35 11.42
CA ASN A 93 -27.97 48.34 12.08
C ASN A 93 -29.20 48.68 11.22
N ARG A 94 -28.99 48.87 9.92
CA ARG A 94 -30.09 49.12 8.97
C ARG A 94 -31.02 47.92 8.86
N VAL A 95 -30.46 46.72 8.72
CA VAL A 95 -31.22 45.49 8.53
C VAL A 95 -32.05 45.16 9.77
N LEU A 96 -31.46 45.20 10.96
CA LEU A 96 -32.17 44.85 12.20
C LEU A 96 -33.35 45.78 12.47
N LYS A 97 -33.19 47.08 12.23
CA LYS A 97 -34.27 48.07 12.43
C LYS A 97 -35.38 47.94 11.38
N LYS A 98 -35.03 47.63 10.13
CA LYS A 98 -36.00 47.53 9.02
C LYS A 98 -37.07 46.44 9.25
N TYR A 99 -36.70 45.36 9.91
CA TYR A 99 -37.58 44.21 10.17
C TYR A 99 -38.16 44.19 11.59
N ASN A 100 -37.82 45.16 12.44
CA ASN A 100 -38.43 45.34 13.76
C ASN A 100 -39.88 45.84 13.59
N GLY A 101 -40.82 45.26 14.33
CA GLY A 101 -42.27 45.45 14.15
C GLY A 101 -42.89 44.64 13.00
N LYS A 102 -42.09 43.80 12.32
CA LYS A 102 -42.58 42.88 11.26
C LYS A 102 -42.32 41.43 11.63
N ASP A 103 -41.05 41.05 11.71
CA ASP A 103 -40.64 39.67 11.96
C ASP A 103 -40.37 39.43 13.45
N TYR A 104 -40.03 40.49 14.19
CA TYR A 104 -39.79 40.52 15.63
C TYR A 104 -40.05 41.94 16.17
N ASN A 105 -40.28 42.10 17.47
CA ASN A 105 -40.53 43.40 18.10
C ASN A 105 -39.72 43.62 19.39
N PHE A 106 -38.57 44.30 19.25
CA PHE A 106 -37.75 44.76 20.38
C PHE A 106 -37.95 46.26 20.64
N ASP A 107 -37.96 46.64 21.91
CA ASP A 107 -38.03 48.04 22.37
C ASP A 107 -36.76 48.81 22.01
N LYS A 108 -35.61 48.12 22.07
CA LYS A 108 -34.30 48.72 21.77
C LYS A 108 -33.41 47.78 20.98
N ILE A 109 -32.89 48.28 19.86
CA ILE A 109 -31.89 47.58 19.03
C ILE A 109 -30.63 48.44 18.95
N ALA A 110 -29.52 47.89 19.45
CA ALA A 110 -28.19 48.49 19.34
C ALA A 110 -27.23 47.60 18.55
N THR A 111 -26.24 48.21 17.89
CA THR A 111 -25.13 47.50 17.27
C THR A 111 -23.81 48.06 17.80
N VAL A 112 -22.90 47.17 18.22
CA VAL A 112 -21.63 47.56 18.85
C VAL A 112 -20.47 46.94 18.06
N SER A 113 -19.43 47.75 17.82
CA SER A 113 -18.20 47.29 17.19
C SER A 113 -17.41 46.37 18.12
N SER A 114 -16.86 45.29 17.55
CA SER A 114 -15.85 44.47 18.20
C SER A 114 -14.41 45.00 18.09
N GLY A 115 -14.23 46.17 17.46
CA GLY A 115 -12.94 46.80 17.17
C GLY A 115 -12.44 46.49 15.75
N ASP A 116 -11.51 47.30 15.26
CA ASP A 116 -10.85 47.09 13.97
C ASP A 116 -9.89 45.90 14.06
N ARG A 117 -10.01 44.99 13.09
CA ARG A 117 -9.01 43.94 12.89
C ARG A 117 -7.94 44.50 11.98
N ASP A 118 -6.70 44.50 12.43
CA ASP A 118 -5.55 44.59 11.53
C ASP A 118 -5.48 43.28 10.72
N PRO A 119 -5.78 43.30 9.41
CA PRO A 119 -5.73 42.10 8.57
C PRO A 119 -4.30 41.61 8.31
N ASP A 120 -3.28 42.44 8.59
CA ASP A 120 -1.87 42.21 8.28
C ASP A 120 -1.00 41.93 9.53
N ALA A 121 -1.59 41.93 10.74
CA ALA A 121 -0.86 41.67 11.97
C ALA A 121 -0.09 40.32 11.94
N GLU A 122 1.24 40.41 12.00
CA GLU A 122 2.14 39.26 12.04
C GLU A 122 1.97 38.46 13.34
N GLY A 123 2.04 37.12 13.24
CA GLY A 123 1.94 36.20 14.38
C GLY A 123 0.55 35.60 14.66
N VAL A 124 0.33 35.17 15.91
CA VAL A 124 -0.84 34.36 16.32
C VAL A 124 -2.16 35.15 16.31
N ALA A 125 -2.08 36.48 16.36
CA ALA A 125 -3.23 37.39 16.37
C ALA A 125 -3.97 37.46 15.01
N GLY A 126 -3.28 37.21 13.89
CA GLY A 126 -3.84 37.19 12.53
C GLY A 126 -4.40 35.83 12.06
N MET A 127 -4.55 34.85 12.96
CA MET A 127 -5.01 33.50 12.62
C MET A 127 -6.50 33.46 12.28
N SER A 128 -6.80 33.47 10.98
CA SER A 128 -8.15 33.25 10.45
C SER A 128 -8.47 31.76 10.30
N GLY A 129 -9.77 31.41 10.28
CA GLY A 129 -10.20 30.02 10.05
C GLY A 129 -9.71 29.46 8.72
N SER A 130 -9.57 30.30 7.69
CA SER A 130 -9.00 29.90 6.39
C SER A 130 -7.52 29.57 6.48
N LYS A 131 -6.74 30.39 7.22
CA LYS A 131 -5.31 30.16 7.44
C LYS A 131 -5.08 28.87 8.24
N LEU A 132 -5.86 28.65 9.30
CA LEU A 132 -5.78 27.41 10.08
C LEU A 132 -6.15 26.16 9.31
N ARG A 133 -7.15 26.20 8.42
CA ARG A 133 -7.45 25.05 7.55
C ARG A 133 -6.30 24.73 6.60
N GLN A 134 -5.60 25.74 6.11
CA GLN A 134 -4.40 25.55 5.29
C GLN A 134 -3.26 24.93 6.11
N VAL A 135 -2.98 25.47 7.30
CA VAL A 135 -1.99 24.90 8.25
C VAL A 135 -2.32 23.44 8.59
N ALA A 136 -3.59 23.10 8.82
CA ALA A 136 -4.02 21.71 9.03
C ALA A 136 -3.77 20.80 7.83
N LYS A 137 -3.92 21.32 6.62
CA LYS A 137 -3.64 20.62 5.36
C LYS A 137 -2.13 20.39 5.18
N ASP A 138 -1.32 21.36 5.57
CA ASP A 138 0.14 21.30 5.52
C ASP A 138 0.72 20.42 6.63
N GLY A 139 -0.08 20.10 7.66
CA GLY A 139 0.26 19.14 8.71
C GLY A 139 1.02 19.74 9.89
N ASP A 140 1.13 21.07 9.95
CA ASP A 140 1.79 21.79 11.05
C ASP A 140 0.83 21.93 12.24
N GLU A 141 0.87 20.95 13.13
CA GLU A 141 0.01 20.89 14.31
C GLU A 141 0.34 21.99 15.34
N LYS A 142 1.62 22.35 15.48
CA LYS A 142 2.07 23.33 16.49
C LYS A 142 1.50 24.71 16.17
N THR A 143 1.63 25.16 14.93
CA THR A 143 1.05 26.42 14.46
C THR A 143 -0.47 26.34 14.48
N PHE A 144 -1.07 25.19 14.17
CA PHE A 144 -2.52 25.04 14.26
C PHE A 144 -3.03 25.24 15.69
N LYS A 145 -2.40 24.60 16.68
CA LYS A 145 -2.75 24.69 18.10
C LYS A 145 -2.59 26.10 18.66
N SER A 146 -1.60 26.85 18.20
CA SER A 146 -1.38 28.23 18.65
C SER A 146 -2.46 29.17 18.16
N GLY A 147 -3.05 28.96 16.97
CA GLY A 147 -4.11 29.84 16.44
C GLY A 147 -5.53 29.56 16.95
N LEU A 148 -5.73 28.47 17.69
CA LEU A 148 -7.02 28.13 18.32
C LEU A 148 -7.25 28.92 19.62
N ALA A 149 -8.51 29.09 20.00
CA ALA A 149 -8.90 29.77 21.23
C ALA A 149 -8.13 29.24 22.46
N SER A 150 -7.70 30.16 23.33
CA SER A 150 -6.76 29.90 24.42
C SER A 150 -7.28 28.89 25.45
N LYS A 151 -8.60 28.94 25.75
CA LYS A 151 -9.27 28.08 26.73
C LYS A 151 -9.45 26.61 26.31
N LEU A 152 -9.11 26.26 25.06
CA LEU A 152 -9.18 24.86 24.63
C LEU A 152 -7.99 24.06 25.19
N SER A 153 -8.27 22.89 25.77
CA SER A 153 -7.23 21.96 26.22
C SER A 153 -6.37 21.47 25.06
N ASP A 154 -5.14 21.02 25.31
CA ASP A 154 -4.28 20.48 24.25
C ASP A 154 -4.92 19.25 23.56
N ALA A 155 -5.62 18.42 24.33
CA ALA A 155 -6.40 17.29 23.81
C ALA A 155 -7.52 17.76 22.87
N ASP A 156 -8.26 18.81 23.23
CA ASP A 156 -9.30 19.39 22.36
C ASP A 156 -8.69 19.99 21.08
N LYS A 157 -7.56 20.70 21.20
CA LYS A 157 -6.87 21.27 20.04
C LYS A 157 -6.36 20.20 19.07
N THR A 158 -5.79 19.12 19.61
CA THR A 158 -5.39 17.92 18.85
C THR A 158 -6.58 17.28 18.15
N LYS A 159 -7.72 17.14 18.86
CA LYS A 159 -8.95 16.57 18.29
C LYS A 159 -9.49 17.44 17.15
N ILE A 160 -9.50 18.76 17.32
CA ILE A 160 -9.91 19.71 16.27
C ILE A 160 -8.99 19.57 15.06
N PHE A 161 -7.68 19.54 15.26
CA PHE A 161 -6.70 19.37 14.18
C PHE A 161 -6.96 18.09 13.39
N ASN A 162 -7.09 16.96 14.08
CA ASN A 162 -7.32 15.66 13.46
C ASN A 162 -8.66 15.60 12.72
N THR A 163 -9.74 16.14 13.28
CA THR A 163 -11.05 16.18 12.60
C THR A 163 -11.01 17.08 11.37
N VAL A 164 -10.43 18.28 11.47
CA VAL A 164 -10.28 19.21 10.33
C VAL A 164 -9.43 18.56 9.24
N LYS A 165 -8.30 17.98 9.59
CA LYS A 165 -7.38 17.30 8.66
C LYS A 165 -8.04 16.08 8.01
N LYS A 166 -8.78 15.26 8.78
CA LYS A 166 -9.53 14.11 8.25
C LYS A 166 -10.57 14.57 7.23
N ASN A 167 -11.42 15.53 7.60
CA ASN A 167 -12.51 15.98 6.73
C ASN A 167 -11.97 16.70 5.48
N LEU A 168 -10.86 17.44 5.60
CA LEU A 168 -10.16 18.02 4.44
C LEU A 168 -9.52 16.95 3.54
N LYS A 169 -8.92 15.90 4.12
CA LYS A 169 -8.37 14.78 3.36
C LYS A 169 -9.46 13.99 2.64
N GLU A 170 -10.60 13.75 3.28
CA GLU A 170 -11.77 13.13 2.64
C GLU A 170 -12.30 14.01 1.51
N ALA A 171 -12.37 15.32 1.70
CA ALA A 171 -12.73 16.28 0.64
C ALA A 171 -11.73 16.31 -0.53
N ASP A 172 -10.44 16.17 -0.25
CA ASP A 172 -9.38 16.09 -1.27
C ASP A 172 -9.35 14.72 -1.96
N MET A 173 -9.76 13.64 -1.27
CA MET A 173 -9.96 12.29 -1.83
C MET A 173 -11.19 12.21 -2.73
N GLU A 174 -12.23 13.00 -2.43
CA GLU A 174 -13.47 13.11 -3.22
C GLU A 174 -13.29 13.98 -4.48
N ASP A 175 -12.18 14.72 -4.58
CA ASP A 175 -11.91 15.67 -5.66
C ASP A 175 -11.10 15.06 -6.80
N TRP A 176 -11.85 14.64 -7.83
CA TRP A 176 -11.28 14.16 -9.07
C TRP A 176 -10.65 15.27 -9.91
N THR A 177 -9.41 15.07 -10.33
CA THR A 177 -8.70 15.92 -11.27
C THR A 177 -8.67 15.27 -12.64
N GLU A 178 -8.61 16.08 -13.71
CA GLU A 178 -8.41 15.57 -15.08
C GLU A 178 -7.11 14.76 -15.24
N GLN A 179 -6.20 14.85 -14.27
CA GLN A 179 -4.96 14.08 -14.21
C GLN A 179 -5.24 12.61 -13.82
N ASP A 180 -6.39 12.36 -13.19
CA ASP A 180 -6.82 11.06 -12.71
C ASP A 180 -7.43 10.21 -13.81
N ASP A 181 -8.14 10.79 -14.80
CA ASP A 181 -8.62 10.02 -15.95
C ASP A 181 -7.45 9.40 -16.74
N LEU A 182 -6.29 10.07 -16.77
CA LEU A 182 -5.07 9.57 -17.45
C LEU A 182 -4.35 8.48 -16.66
N ILE A 183 -4.44 8.52 -15.33
CA ILE A 183 -3.91 7.49 -14.44
C ILE A 183 -4.84 6.27 -14.46
N LEU A 184 -6.14 6.51 -14.59
CA LEU A 184 -7.15 5.48 -14.76
C LEU A 184 -6.94 4.68 -16.06
N GLU A 185 -6.70 5.36 -17.18
CA GLU A 185 -6.34 4.71 -18.45
C GLU A 185 -5.07 3.84 -18.32
N GLU A 186 -4.11 4.25 -17.49
CA GLU A 186 -2.86 3.51 -17.22
C GLU A 186 -3.09 2.29 -16.31
N ILE A 187 -3.97 2.41 -15.31
CA ILE A 187 -4.38 1.30 -14.43
C ILE A 187 -5.10 0.20 -15.22
N ILE A 188 -6.04 0.58 -16.09
CA ILE A 188 -6.78 -0.38 -16.93
C ILE A 188 -5.84 -1.18 -17.84
N GLN A 189 -4.71 -0.60 -18.24
CA GLN A 189 -3.74 -1.27 -19.13
C GLN A 189 -2.64 -2.05 -18.40
N GLU A 190 -2.26 -1.67 -17.17
CA GLU A 190 -1.10 -2.24 -16.47
C GLU A 190 -1.43 -3.19 -15.29
N LEU A 191 -2.68 -3.23 -14.79
CA LEU A 191 -3.05 -4.02 -13.61
C LEU A 191 -4.05 -5.13 -13.95
N LYS A 192 -3.80 -6.34 -13.42
CA LYS A 192 -4.82 -7.40 -13.32
C LYS A 192 -5.86 -6.94 -12.30
N LEU A 193 -7.04 -6.59 -12.77
CA LEU A 193 -8.18 -6.18 -11.95
C LEU A 193 -8.89 -7.42 -11.41
N THR A 194 -9.52 -7.32 -10.24
CA THR A 194 -10.45 -8.35 -9.75
C THR A 194 -11.78 -8.25 -10.49
N GLU A 195 -12.58 -9.31 -10.51
CA GLU A 195 -13.89 -9.33 -11.19
C GLU A 195 -14.84 -8.21 -10.72
N GLU A 196 -14.83 -7.92 -9.42
CA GLU A 196 -15.59 -6.78 -8.85
C GLU A 196 -15.08 -5.42 -9.37
N GLU A 197 -13.77 -5.30 -9.57
CA GLU A 197 -13.16 -4.09 -10.10
C GLU A 197 -13.49 -3.94 -11.59
N GLU A 198 -13.35 -5.00 -12.38
CA GLU A 198 -13.74 -5.00 -13.79
C GLU A 198 -15.21 -4.62 -13.98
N ALA A 199 -16.11 -5.13 -13.14
CA ALA A 199 -17.53 -4.75 -13.15
C ALA A 199 -17.74 -3.26 -12.86
N LEU A 200 -17.01 -2.70 -11.89
CA LEU A 200 -17.08 -1.28 -11.53
C LEU A 200 -16.49 -0.38 -12.63
N PHE A 201 -15.44 -0.85 -13.32
CA PHE A 201 -14.86 -0.19 -14.47
C PHE A 201 -15.72 -0.31 -15.73
N ALA A 202 -16.45 -1.41 -15.90
CA ALA A 202 -17.44 -1.60 -16.96
C ALA A 202 -18.64 -0.66 -16.79
N GLU A 203 -19.16 -0.51 -15.56
CA GLU A 203 -20.19 0.48 -15.20
C GLU A 203 -19.73 1.90 -15.55
N LEU A 204 -18.45 2.22 -15.31
CA LEU A 204 -17.87 3.49 -15.72
C LEU A 204 -17.72 3.58 -17.26
N GLY A 205 -17.34 2.51 -17.94
CA GLY A 205 -17.17 2.46 -19.39
C GLY A 205 -18.47 2.70 -20.17
N GLU A 206 -19.59 2.14 -19.70
CA GLU A 206 -20.93 2.38 -20.25
C GLU A 206 -21.34 3.86 -20.18
N LEU A 207 -20.82 4.61 -19.21
CA LEU A 207 -21.05 6.05 -19.06
C LEU A 207 -20.26 6.95 -20.04
N TYR A 208 -19.25 6.39 -20.72
CA TYR A 208 -18.29 7.12 -21.57
C TYR A 208 -18.42 6.80 -23.06
N GLU A 209 -19.28 5.86 -23.45
CA GLU A 209 -19.66 5.68 -24.85
C GLU A 209 -20.53 6.87 -25.27
N VAL A 210 -19.87 7.91 -25.76
CA VAL A 210 -20.26 8.96 -26.73
C VAL A 210 -19.46 10.23 -26.37
N ASN A 211 -18.86 10.88 -27.38
CA ASN A 211 -18.07 12.14 -27.28
C ASN A 211 -18.93 13.38 -26.90
N GLU A 212 -19.90 13.20 -26.02
CA GLU A 212 -20.90 14.17 -25.63
C GLU A 212 -20.71 14.60 -24.17
N VAL A 213 -21.14 15.82 -23.90
CA VAL A 213 -21.02 16.41 -22.58
C VAL A 213 -21.87 15.60 -21.61
N LEU A 214 -21.23 15.02 -20.58
CA LEU A 214 -21.95 14.21 -19.59
C LEU A 214 -23.13 14.96 -18.99
N ASP A 215 -24.28 14.31 -18.97
CA ASP A 215 -25.48 14.79 -18.31
C ASP A 215 -25.35 14.69 -16.77
N ILE A 216 -26.22 15.37 -16.03
CA ILE A 216 -26.26 15.42 -14.57
C ILE A 216 -26.26 14.00 -13.97
N ARG A 217 -27.08 13.08 -14.49
CA ARG A 217 -27.16 11.70 -13.99
C ARG A 217 -25.83 10.95 -14.16
N GLN A 218 -25.21 11.07 -15.32
CA GLN A 218 -23.91 10.47 -15.60
C GLN A 218 -22.80 11.08 -14.75
N ARG A 219 -22.83 12.39 -14.48
CA ARG A 219 -21.85 13.04 -13.57
C ARG A 219 -21.95 12.51 -12.14
N ILE A 220 -23.17 12.25 -11.66
CA ILE A 220 -23.41 11.69 -10.33
C ILE A 220 -22.94 10.23 -10.26
N ALA A 221 -23.29 9.39 -11.24
CA ALA A 221 -22.86 8.00 -11.29
C ALA A 221 -21.33 7.89 -11.39
N LYS A 222 -20.70 8.69 -12.26
CA LYS A 222 -19.24 8.83 -12.32
C LYS A 222 -18.67 9.15 -10.95
N ALA A 223 -19.19 10.17 -10.26
CA ALA A 223 -18.69 10.57 -8.93
C ALA A 223 -18.76 9.45 -7.88
N ARG A 224 -19.78 8.58 -7.92
CA ARG A 224 -19.93 7.44 -6.99
C ARG A 224 -18.88 6.35 -7.25
N VAL A 225 -18.74 5.90 -8.49
CA VAL A 225 -17.72 4.90 -8.89
C VAL A 225 -16.32 5.40 -8.52
N MET A 226 -16.08 6.67 -8.83
CA MET A 226 -14.87 7.40 -8.53
C MET A 226 -14.55 7.49 -7.03
N LYS A 227 -15.55 7.68 -6.18
CA LYS A 227 -15.36 7.65 -4.72
C LYS A 227 -14.87 6.28 -4.24
N ARG A 228 -15.38 5.20 -4.82
CA ARG A 228 -14.95 3.83 -4.52
C ARG A 228 -13.49 3.58 -4.96
N LEU A 229 -13.07 4.16 -6.09
CA LEU A 229 -11.72 3.99 -6.65
C LEU A 229 -10.64 4.92 -6.04
N ALA A 230 -11.03 5.98 -5.35
CA ALA A 230 -10.15 7.02 -4.80
C ALA A 230 -8.92 6.51 -4.01
N PRO A 231 -9.04 5.58 -3.04
CA PRO A 231 -7.88 5.11 -2.26
C PRO A 231 -6.85 4.38 -3.12
N LYS A 232 -7.31 3.57 -4.09
CA LYS A 232 -6.43 2.83 -5.01
C LYS A 232 -5.69 3.78 -5.94
N LEU A 233 -6.39 4.78 -6.47
CA LEU A 233 -5.81 5.83 -7.32
C LEU A 233 -4.79 6.68 -6.57
N ALA A 234 -4.99 7.00 -5.30
CA ALA A 234 -4.03 7.74 -4.49
C ALA A 234 -2.66 7.02 -4.40
N ARG A 235 -2.68 5.70 -4.20
CA ARG A 235 -1.47 4.86 -4.21
C ARG A 235 -0.80 4.88 -5.57
N MET A 236 -1.57 4.70 -6.65
CA MET A 236 -1.05 4.67 -8.02
C MET A 236 -0.50 6.03 -8.48
N ARG A 237 -1.13 7.13 -8.09
CA ARG A 237 -0.62 8.50 -8.29
C ARG A 237 0.78 8.67 -7.72
N LYS A 238 1.05 8.11 -6.54
CA LYS A 238 2.36 8.20 -5.88
C LYS A 238 3.45 7.44 -6.65
N ILE A 239 3.08 6.36 -7.36
CA ILE A 239 3.97 5.57 -8.20
C ILE A 239 4.19 6.28 -9.54
N ALA A 240 3.10 6.70 -10.21
CA ALA A 240 3.12 7.34 -11.51
C ALA A 240 3.76 8.74 -11.50
N SER A 241 3.69 9.47 -10.38
CA SER A 241 4.29 10.82 -10.25
C SER A 241 5.82 10.83 -10.40
N LYS A 242 6.48 9.68 -10.25
CA LYS A 242 7.94 9.53 -10.37
C LYS A 242 8.38 9.05 -11.76
N LYS A 243 7.43 8.64 -12.61
CA LYS A 243 7.69 8.11 -13.96
C LYS A 243 7.47 9.18 -15.02
N MET A 244 8.28 9.15 -16.08
CA MET A 244 8.11 10.04 -17.22
C MET A 244 7.00 9.52 -18.14
N LYS A 245 6.18 10.43 -18.67
CA LYS A 245 5.04 10.09 -19.52
C LYS A 245 5.46 10.13 -20.99
N GLY A 246 5.06 9.11 -21.77
CA GLY A 246 5.34 9.02 -23.21
C GLY A 246 4.65 10.10 -24.05
N ALA A 247 5.05 10.23 -25.33
CA ALA A 247 4.63 11.32 -26.23
C ALA A 247 3.10 11.45 -26.38
N LYS A 248 2.39 10.33 -26.59
CA LYS A 248 0.91 10.29 -26.69
C LYS A 248 0.23 10.82 -25.42
N LYS A 249 0.74 10.44 -24.24
CA LYS A 249 0.25 10.91 -22.93
C LYS A 249 0.52 12.40 -22.72
N MET A 250 1.68 12.89 -23.15
CA MET A 250 2.01 14.32 -23.11
C MET A 250 1.09 15.15 -24.00
N MET A 251 0.72 14.63 -25.17
CA MET A 251 -0.24 15.28 -26.05
C MET A 251 -1.65 15.34 -25.42
N LYS A 252 -2.11 14.26 -24.76
CA LYS A 252 -3.38 14.27 -24.00
C LYS A 252 -3.36 15.30 -22.86
N LEU A 253 -2.26 15.42 -22.12
CA LEU A 253 -2.10 16.45 -21.08
C LEU A 253 -2.15 17.87 -21.66
N ALA A 254 -1.55 18.09 -22.82
CA ALA A 254 -1.59 19.36 -23.50
C ALA A 254 -3.01 19.72 -24.01
N SER A 255 -3.76 18.74 -24.52
CA SER A 255 -5.18 18.91 -24.87
C SER A 255 -6.03 19.29 -23.66
N LYS A 256 -5.77 18.70 -22.49
CA LYS A 256 -6.46 19.06 -21.24
C LYS A 256 -6.12 20.48 -20.77
N ALA A 257 -4.84 20.87 -20.85
CA ALA A 257 -4.43 22.25 -20.57
C ALA A 257 -5.11 23.25 -21.53
N ALA A 258 -5.28 22.88 -22.80
CA ALA A 258 -6.01 23.67 -23.78
C ALA A 258 -7.50 23.81 -23.42
N ILE A 259 -8.16 22.72 -23.01
CA ILE A 259 -9.57 22.74 -22.54
C ILE A 259 -9.72 23.67 -21.34
N LYS A 260 -8.81 23.61 -20.36
CA LYS A 260 -8.83 24.51 -19.19
C LYS A 260 -8.73 25.98 -19.58
N LEU A 261 -7.83 26.30 -20.51
CA LEU A 261 -7.71 27.66 -21.04
C LEU A 261 -8.97 28.10 -21.78
N LEU A 262 -9.57 27.19 -22.56
CA LEU A 262 -10.81 27.45 -23.28
C LEU A 262 -11.99 27.68 -22.32
N ARG A 263 -12.11 26.90 -21.24
CA ARG A 263 -13.10 27.13 -20.17
C ARG A 263 -12.93 28.51 -19.55
N LYS A 264 -11.70 28.90 -19.20
CA LYS A 264 -11.40 30.24 -18.68
C LYS A 264 -11.79 31.33 -19.67
N LYS A 265 -11.50 31.15 -20.96
CA LYS A 265 -11.88 32.11 -22.01
C LYS A 265 -13.40 32.22 -22.21
N ILE A 266 -14.12 31.10 -22.14
CA ILE A 266 -15.57 31.05 -22.39
C ILE A 266 -16.40 31.54 -21.19
N ALA A 267 -15.99 31.18 -19.98
CA ALA A 267 -16.80 31.39 -18.77
C ALA A 267 -16.09 32.27 -17.72
N GLY A 268 -15.02 32.98 -18.09
CA GLY A 268 -14.32 33.94 -17.24
C GLY A 268 -13.90 33.36 -15.88
N LYS A 269 -14.23 34.07 -14.79
CA LYS A 269 -13.97 33.64 -13.40
C LYS A 269 -14.62 32.29 -13.07
N LYS A 270 -15.83 32.02 -13.57
CA LYS A 270 -16.51 30.72 -13.40
C LYS A 270 -15.74 29.59 -14.11
N GLY A 271 -15.28 29.82 -15.33
CA GLY A 271 -14.45 28.88 -16.09
C GLY A 271 -13.08 28.61 -15.48
N ALA A 272 -12.45 29.62 -14.88
CA ALA A 272 -11.23 29.45 -14.09
C ALA A 272 -11.47 28.60 -12.84
N ASN A 273 -12.63 28.76 -12.21
CA ASN A 273 -13.07 28.04 -11.02
C ASN A 273 -13.98 26.84 -11.34
N TYR A 274 -13.83 26.24 -12.53
CA TYR A 274 -14.69 25.14 -13.01
C TYR A 274 -14.84 24.00 -11.98
N LYS A 275 -13.80 23.74 -11.18
CA LYS A 275 -13.81 22.74 -10.11
C LYS A 275 -14.94 22.91 -9.10
N ASN A 276 -15.24 24.16 -8.73
CA ASN A 276 -16.17 24.51 -7.65
C ASN A 276 -17.60 24.78 -8.15
N LEU A 277 -17.88 24.49 -9.42
CA LEU A 277 -19.19 24.71 -10.03
C LEU A 277 -20.13 23.53 -9.80
N THR A 278 -21.44 23.82 -9.83
CA THR A 278 -22.51 22.82 -9.78
C THR A 278 -22.44 21.90 -11.01
N PRO A 279 -23.01 20.67 -10.95
CA PRO A 279 -23.10 19.79 -12.12
C PRO A 279 -23.74 20.46 -13.35
N ALA A 280 -24.80 21.26 -13.14
CA ALA A 280 -25.47 22.00 -14.20
C ALA A 280 -24.57 23.09 -14.83
N ASP A 281 -23.87 23.87 -14.01
CA ASP A 281 -22.92 24.88 -14.50
C ASP A 281 -21.77 24.24 -15.28
N LYS A 282 -21.25 23.10 -14.81
CA LYS A 282 -20.20 22.34 -15.49
C LYS A 282 -20.67 21.86 -16.87
N MET A 283 -21.88 21.30 -16.94
CA MET A 283 -22.50 20.88 -18.20
C MET A 283 -22.64 22.04 -19.19
N ASN A 284 -23.14 23.19 -18.74
CA ASN A 284 -23.33 24.37 -19.61
C ASN A 284 -22.01 24.91 -20.17
N ILE A 285 -20.96 24.94 -19.35
CA ILE A 285 -19.62 25.36 -19.81
C ILE A 285 -19.03 24.34 -20.79
N ASP A 286 -19.17 23.05 -20.51
CA ASP A 286 -18.65 22.00 -21.37
C ASP A 286 -19.37 21.96 -22.73
N ARG A 287 -20.67 22.22 -22.79
CA ARG A 287 -21.41 22.39 -24.07
C ARG A 287 -20.82 23.52 -24.90
N LYS A 288 -20.50 24.66 -24.26
CA LYS A 288 -19.85 25.80 -24.94
C LYS A 288 -18.43 25.45 -25.40
N VAL A 289 -17.68 24.66 -24.62
CA VAL A 289 -16.34 24.16 -25.00
C VAL A 289 -16.42 23.17 -26.17
N GLN A 290 -17.42 22.29 -26.19
CA GLN A 290 -17.63 21.28 -27.24
C GLN A 290 -17.85 21.94 -28.60
N ARG A 291 -18.59 23.06 -28.65
CA ARG A 291 -18.74 23.88 -29.87
C ARG A 291 -17.41 24.40 -30.43
N LYS A 292 -16.37 24.49 -29.59
CA LYS A 292 -15.02 24.94 -29.94
C LYS A 292 -13.99 23.80 -29.97
N LYS A 293 -14.44 22.53 -30.08
CA LYS A 293 -13.58 21.33 -30.06
C LYS A 293 -12.44 21.36 -31.09
N ALA A 294 -12.68 21.92 -32.27
CA ALA A 294 -11.70 22.01 -33.36
C ALA A 294 -10.45 22.84 -33.01
N MET A 295 -10.55 23.77 -32.05
CA MET A 295 -9.39 24.55 -31.59
C MET A 295 -8.51 23.81 -30.58
N ILE A 296 -9.01 22.74 -29.95
CA ILE A 296 -8.29 22.02 -28.89
C ILE A 296 -6.96 21.44 -29.40
N PRO A 297 -6.88 20.73 -30.56
CA PRO A 297 -5.62 20.19 -31.04
C PRO A 297 -4.58 21.26 -31.39
N LYS A 298 -5.01 22.40 -31.94
CA LYS A 298 -4.13 23.53 -32.27
C LYS A 298 -3.54 24.15 -30.99
N LEU A 299 -4.38 24.40 -29.98
CA LEU A 299 -3.95 24.91 -28.68
C LEU A 299 -3.07 23.90 -27.93
N ALA A 300 -3.38 22.61 -28.02
CA ALA A 300 -2.60 21.54 -27.40
C ALA A 300 -1.17 21.51 -27.93
N ARG A 301 -0.98 21.56 -29.26
CA ARG A 301 0.35 21.62 -29.88
C ARG A 301 1.15 22.82 -29.38
N LYS A 302 0.53 23.99 -29.29
CA LYS A 302 1.17 25.22 -28.75
C LYS A 302 1.55 25.10 -27.27
N LEU A 303 0.76 24.39 -26.47
CA LEU A 303 0.99 24.23 -25.03
C LEU A 303 1.92 23.06 -24.67
N LEU A 304 2.16 22.15 -25.61
CA LEU A 304 2.93 20.94 -25.38
C LEU A 304 4.33 21.20 -24.79
N PRO A 305 5.14 22.17 -25.26
CA PRO A 305 6.45 22.46 -24.67
C PRO A 305 6.33 22.91 -23.20
N LYS A 306 5.38 23.79 -22.91
CA LYS A 306 5.11 24.28 -21.54
C LYS A 306 4.66 23.15 -20.61
N VAL A 307 3.82 22.24 -21.11
CA VAL A 307 3.35 21.06 -20.37
C VAL A 307 4.48 20.06 -20.15
N ARG A 308 5.40 19.88 -21.10
CA ARG A 308 6.61 19.07 -20.94
C ARG A 308 7.49 19.59 -19.81
N LYS A 309 7.86 20.87 -19.85
CA LYS A 309 8.66 21.50 -18.78
C LYS A 309 8.01 21.35 -17.41
N ALA A 310 6.74 21.74 -17.29
CA ALA A 310 6.01 21.63 -16.02
C ALA A 310 5.87 20.19 -15.50
N THR A 311 5.81 19.19 -16.39
CA THR A 311 5.75 17.78 -16.00
C THR A 311 7.11 17.29 -15.51
N MET A 312 8.19 17.68 -16.18
CA MET A 312 9.56 17.39 -15.74
C MET A 312 9.86 18.00 -14.37
N ASP A 313 9.48 19.26 -14.15
CA ASP A 313 9.65 19.94 -12.86
C ASP A 313 8.91 19.21 -11.73
N LYS A 314 7.68 18.75 -12.01
CA LYS A 314 6.90 17.95 -11.06
C LYS A 314 7.53 16.60 -10.75
N ILE A 315 8.07 15.90 -11.75
CA ILE A 315 8.76 14.62 -11.57
C ILE A 315 10.04 14.84 -10.76
N ALA A 316 10.82 15.88 -11.09
CA ALA A 316 12.02 16.25 -10.35
C ALA A 316 11.69 16.53 -8.88
N LYS A 317 10.63 17.30 -8.60
CA LYS A 317 10.15 17.56 -7.23
C LYS A 317 9.67 16.28 -6.54
N ALA A 318 8.94 15.41 -7.24
CA ALA A 318 8.45 14.14 -6.69
C ALA A 318 9.58 13.14 -6.40
N ARG A 319 10.68 13.18 -7.16
CA ARG A 319 11.88 12.35 -6.94
C ARG A 319 12.77 12.87 -5.82
N LYS A 320 12.90 14.20 -5.68
CA LYS A 320 13.68 14.84 -4.61
C LYS A 320 13.09 14.64 -3.20
N GLY A 321 11.82 14.20 -3.10
CA GLY A 321 11.13 14.10 -1.82
C GLY A 321 10.81 15.49 -1.24
N PRO A 322 10.05 15.58 -0.13
CA PRO A 322 9.77 16.85 0.53
C PRO A 322 11.08 17.50 1.00
N GLN A 323 11.37 18.71 0.52
CA GLN A 323 12.59 19.47 0.88
C GLN A 323 12.52 20.16 2.25
N ASN A 324 11.45 19.96 3.02
CA ASN A 324 11.34 20.33 4.44
C ASN A 324 10.41 19.30 5.09
N ALA A 325 10.92 18.11 5.36
CA ALA A 325 10.21 17.15 6.21
C ALA A 325 10.79 17.28 7.61
N GLU A 326 10.16 18.11 8.45
CA GLU A 326 10.16 17.81 9.87
C GLU A 326 9.63 16.39 10.06
N PHE A 327 10.42 15.62 10.79
CA PHE A 327 10.20 14.24 11.15
C PHE A 327 8.80 14.03 11.74
N ASN A 328 8.02 13.10 11.16
CA ASN A 328 6.69 12.73 11.64
C ASN A 328 6.83 11.72 12.80
N PRO A 329 6.45 12.07 14.06
CA PRO A 329 6.67 11.22 15.25
C PRO A 329 5.83 9.94 15.31
N LEU A 330 4.97 9.67 14.33
CA LEU A 330 4.01 8.54 14.32
C LEU A 330 4.37 7.41 13.36
N GLU A 331 5.51 7.44 12.68
CA GLU A 331 6.07 6.25 12.02
C GLU A 331 7.33 5.81 12.78
N GLU A 332 7.17 4.89 13.73
CA GLU A 332 8.27 4.16 14.37
C GLU A 332 8.94 3.19 13.40
N LYS A 333 9.59 3.75 12.38
CA LYS A 333 10.32 2.96 11.41
C LYS A 333 11.80 2.99 11.74
N TYR A 334 12.20 2.02 12.56
CA TYR A 334 13.60 1.61 12.62
C TYR A 334 13.95 1.02 11.26
N ASP A 335 14.68 1.78 10.43
CA ASP A 335 15.15 1.30 9.14
C ASP A 335 16.27 0.27 9.37
N LEU A 336 15.95 -1.00 9.13
CA LEU A 336 16.89 -2.10 9.34
C LEU A 336 17.98 -2.17 8.25
N PHE A 337 17.66 -1.74 7.02
CA PHE A 337 18.54 -1.88 5.86
C PHE A 337 18.95 -0.54 5.25
N HIS A 338 20.26 -0.34 5.16
CA HIS A 338 20.91 0.86 4.65
C HIS A 338 21.73 0.57 3.38
N LYS A 339 21.86 1.60 2.55
CA LYS A 339 22.66 1.54 1.31
C LYS A 339 24.16 1.57 1.60
N ASP A 340 24.55 2.37 2.59
CA ASP A 340 25.93 2.64 2.93
C ASP A 340 26.17 2.43 4.43
N PHE A 341 27.37 1.95 4.78
CA PHE A 341 27.78 1.70 6.16
C PHE A 341 27.68 2.96 7.03
N SER A 342 28.16 4.10 6.52
CA SER A 342 28.07 5.38 7.22
C SER A 342 26.63 5.81 7.49
N GLY A 343 25.72 5.50 6.56
CA GLY A 343 24.28 5.75 6.72
C GLY A 343 23.65 4.88 7.81
N ALA A 344 24.11 3.64 7.97
CA ALA A 344 23.70 2.77 9.07
C ALA A 344 24.15 3.30 10.43
N MET A 345 25.41 3.73 10.54
CA MET A 345 25.95 4.27 11.80
C MET A 345 25.30 5.60 12.19
N GLN A 346 25.07 6.51 11.23
CA GLN A 346 24.37 7.77 11.50
C GLN A 346 22.92 7.55 11.95
N HIS A 347 22.23 6.60 11.33
CA HIS A 347 20.89 6.20 11.74
C HIS A 347 20.90 5.66 13.18
N ALA A 348 21.93 4.90 13.56
CA ALA A 348 22.11 4.42 14.94
C ALA A 348 22.22 5.53 15.96
N TYR A 349 23.06 6.52 15.72
CA TYR A 349 23.26 7.65 16.64
C TYR A 349 22.00 8.51 16.73
N ALA A 350 21.36 8.80 15.60
CA ALA A 350 20.13 9.57 15.56
C ALA A 350 19.00 8.86 16.32
N TYR A 351 18.86 7.55 16.12
CA TYR A 351 17.86 6.73 16.80
C TYR A 351 18.11 6.68 18.31
N ALA A 352 19.36 6.42 18.74
CA ALA A 352 19.74 6.40 20.16
C ALA A 352 19.51 7.75 20.86
N LYS A 353 19.82 8.86 20.19
CA LYS A 353 19.57 10.21 20.70
C LYS A 353 18.08 10.51 20.81
N GLN A 354 17.30 10.12 19.81
CA GLN A 354 15.89 10.43 19.73
C GLN A 354 15.03 9.56 20.66
N LYS A 355 15.29 8.26 20.73
CA LYS A 355 14.48 7.30 21.49
C LYS A 355 14.91 7.18 22.94
N TRP A 356 16.21 7.17 23.21
CA TRP A 356 16.74 6.95 24.55
C TRP A 356 17.33 8.22 25.19
N GLY A 357 17.42 9.33 24.44
CA GLY A 357 18.06 10.56 24.92
C GLY A 357 19.56 10.37 25.19
N ILE A 358 20.19 9.44 24.47
CA ILE A 358 21.58 9.04 24.65
C ILE A 358 22.45 9.67 23.57
N THR A 359 23.54 10.32 23.98
CA THR A 359 24.52 10.88 23.07
C THR A 359 25.80 10.06 23.16
N VAL A 360 26.24 9.55 22.02
CA VAL A 360 27.49 8.81 21.88
C VAL A 360 28.67 9.78 21.92
N ASP A 361 29.74 9.41 22.63
CA ASP A 361 30.95 10.23 22.72
C ASP A 361 31.60 10.36 21.33
N LYS A 362 31.89 11.61 20.94
CA LYS A 362 32.49 11.93 19.65
C LYS A 362 33.88 11.32 19.50
N ASN A 363 34.67 11.30 20.57
CA ASN A 363 36.03 10.74 20.54
C ASN A 363 35.99 9.23 20.35
N ASP A 364 34.98 8.54 20.91
CA ASP A 364 34.84 7.10 20.76
C ASP A 364 34.33 6.72 19.35
N ILE A 365 33.50 7.56 18.72
CA ILE A 365 33.12 7.42 17.30
C ILE A 365 34.36 7.54 16.41
N ASP A 366 35.16 8.59 16.60
CA ASP A 366 36.31 8.85 15.76
C ASP A 366 37.35 7.71 15.89
N ASN A 367 37.64 7.27 17.11
CA ASN A 367 38.64 6.22 17.38
C ASN A 367 38.19 4.80 16.97
N LYS A 368 36.92 4.44 17.16
CA LYS A 368 36.44 3.07 16.92
C LYS A 368 35.70 2.87 15.60
N VAL A 369 35.13 3.93 15.03
CA VAL A 369 34.28 3.83 13.83
C VAL A 369 34.94 4.53 12.64
N ALA A 370 35.53 5.70 12.82
CA ALA A 370 36.19 6.42 11.73
C ALA A 370 37.59 5.83 11.43
N THR A 371 38.38 5.57 12.47
CA THR A 371 39.71 4.93 12.36
C THR A 371 39.68 3.42 12.59
N GLY A 372 38.49 2.85 12.85
CA GLY A 372 38.27 1.44 13.11
C GLY A 372 38.38 0.53 11.88
N PRO A 373 38.05 -0.77 12.02
CA PRO A 373 38.13 -1.73 10.93
C PRO A 373 37.30 -1.28 9.73
N ARG A 374 37.83 -1.52 8.52
CA ARG A 374 37.12 -1.21 7.26
C ARG A 374 35.70 -1.79 7.29
N LYS A 375 34.78 -1.11 6.60
CA LYS A 375 33.37 -1.51 6.47
C LYS A 375 33.24 -3.02 6.16
N PRO A 376 32.22 -3.71 6.70
CA PRO A 376 32.10 -5.16 6.53
C PRO A 376 31.92 -5.51 5.05
N GLY A 377 32.72 -6.46 4.55
CA GLY A 377 32.53 -7.07 3.23
C GLY A 377 31.30 -8.00 3.21
N THR A 378 30.83 -8.38 2.02
CA THR A 378 29.66 -9.27 1.87
C THR A 378 29.82 -10.54 2.69
N GLY A 379 28.81 -10.88 3.49
CA GLY A 379 28.80 -12.02 4.41
C GLY A 379 29.50 -11.77 5.75
N LYS A 380 30.01 -10.56 6.03
CA LYS A 380 30.73 -10.23 7.27
C LYS A 380 29.98 -9.21 8.13
N THR A 381 30.32 -9.19 9.42
CA THR A 381 29.72 -8.32 10.44
C THR A 381 30.80 -7.51 11.14
N ASN A 382 30.58 -6.20 11.30
CA ASN A 382 31.36 -5.38 12.24
C ASN A 382 30.51 -5.12 13.49
N ARG A 383 31.13 -5.18 14.68
CA ARG A 383 30.51 -4.87 15.97
C ARG A 383 31.26 -3.73 16.65
N TYR A 384 30.53 -2.81 17.25
CA TYR A 384 31.06 -1.65 17.93
C TYR A 384 30.38 -1.50 19.29
N SER A 385 31.20 -1.34 20.33
CA SER A 385 30.75 -0.96 21.66
C SER A 385 31.19 0.48 21.91
N LEU A 386 30.23 1.41 21.91
CA LEU A 386 30.49 2.84 21.98
C LEU A 386 30.06 3.41 23.33
N LYS A 387 30.95 4.20 23.95
CA LYS A 387 30.68 4.93 25.17
C LYS A 387 29.65 6.03 24.92
N THR A 388 28.72 6.16 25.85
CA THR A 388 27.67 7.18 25.81
C THR A 388 27.51 7.86 27.15
N ASN A 389 26.75 8.95 27.19
CA ASN A 389 26.40 9.63 28.44
C ASN A 389 25.52 8.80 29.41
N LYS A 390 24.98 7.65 28.99
CA LYS A 390 24.08 6.80 29.80
C LYS A 390 24.36 5.30 29.62
N GLY A 391 25.64 4.91 29.65
CA GLY A 391 26.09 3.52 29.52
C GLY A 391 26.75 3.22 28.16
N MET A 392 26.77 1.95 27.77
CA MET A 392 27.35 1.51 26.50
C MET A 392 26.26 1.26 25.45
N LEU A 393 26.54 1.66 24.21
CA LEU A 393 25.72 1.40 23.05
C LEU A 393 26.40 0.33 22.18
N GLN A 394 25.74 -0.81 22.02
CA GLN A 394 26.20 -1.89 21.17
C GLN A 394 25.57 -1.76 19.78
N ILE A 395 26.41 -1.70 18.75
CA ILE A 395 26.00 -1.59 17.34
C ILE A 395 26.64 -2.73 16.55
N GLN A 396 25.83 -3.41 15.76
CA GLN A 396 26.24 -4.45 14.84
C GLN A 396 25.77 -4.11 13.43
N VAL A 397 26.69 -4.13 12.47
CA VAL A 397 26.38 -3.93 11.06
C VAL A 397 26.81 -5.15 10.26
N TYR A 398 25.85 -5.85 9.66
CA TYR A 398 26.09 -7.02 8.79
C TYR A 398 25.94 -6.62 7.33
N ASN A 399 26.83 -7.08 6.45
CA ASN A 399 26.70 -6.85 5.01
C ASN A 399 26.15 -8.10 4.32
N LYS A 400 24.88 -8.07 3.92
CA LYS A 400 24.17 -9.18 3.27
C LYS A 400 24.28 -9.20 1.73
N GLY A 401 24.87 -8.17 1.12
CA GLY A 401 24.85 -7.96 -0.33
C GLY A 401 23.53 -7.41 -0.90
N GLY A 402 23.56 -7.01 -2.18
CA GLY A 402 22.40 -6.45 -2.90
C GLY A 402 22.30 -4.91 -2.86
N SER A 403 21.13 -4.34 -3.18
CA SER A 403 20.91 -2.89 -3.35
C SER A 403 20.86 -2.08 -2.04
N LYS A 404 20.64 -2.76 -0.92
CA LYS A 404 20.77 -2.25 0.46
C LYS A 404 21.56 -3.27 1.29
N PRO A 405 22.89 -3.25 1.18
CA PRO A 405 23.72 -4.33 1.69
C PRO A 405 23.86 -4.33 3.21
N TYR A 406 23.75 -3.18 3.90
CA TYR A 406 24.06 -3.09 5.33
C TYR A 406 22.81 -3.21 6.20
N GLU A 407 22.79 -4.24 7.04
CA GLU A 407 21.77 -4.53 8.05
C GLU A 407 22.25 -4.06 9.42
N LEU A 408 21.46 -3.21 10.09
CA LEU A 408 21.81 -2.53 11.33
C LEU A 408 21.04 -3.11 12.53
N ASN A 409 21.77 -3.67 13.48
CA ASN A 409 21.25 -4.05 14.80
C ASN A 409 21.90 -3.19 15.87
N MET A 410 21.11 -2.65 16.81
CA MET A 410 21.66 -1.97 17.98
C MET A 410 20.86 -2.29 19.23
N TYR A 411 21.54 -2.28 20.37
CA TYR A 411 20.91 -2.40 21.67
C TYR A 411 21.73 -1.65 22.73
N LYS A 412 21.04 -1.22 23.78
CA LYS A 412 21.66 -0.65 24.97
C LYS A 412 22.04 -1.79 25.92
N GLU A 413 23.24 -1.73 26.50
CA GLU A 413 23.62 -2.63 27.60
C GLU A 413 22.91 -2.26 28.89
N GLU A 414 22.59 -3.28 29.70
CA GLU A 414 22.00 -3.09 31.03
C GLU A 414 23.02 -2.41 31.95
N VAL A 415 22.53 -1.64 32.91
CA VAL A 415 23.41 -1.01 33.90
C VAL A 415 23.72 -2.09 34.94
N GLU A 416 24.91 -2.69 34.86
CA GLU A 416 25.44 -3.56 35.91
C GLU A 416 25.85 -2.71 37.11
N LEU A 417 25.26 -2.98 38.27
CA LEU A 417 25.64 -2.38 39.54
C LEU A 417 26.87 -3.11 40.08
N GLY A 418 27.80 -2.37 40.70
CA GLY A 418 28.84 -2.99 41.50
C GLY A 418 28.26 -3.88 42.60
N GLU A 419 29.01 -4.90 43.02
CA GLU A 419 28.57 -5.93 43.98
C GLU A 419 27.94 -5.31 45.25
N ASP A 420 28.55 -4.26 45.80
CA ASP A 420 28.08 -3.56 47.00
C ASP A 420 26.69 -2.91 46.83
N LYS A 421 26.39 -2.31 45.67
CA LYS A 421 25.07 -1.69 45.42
C LYS A 421 23.99 -2.75 45.19
N THR A 422 24.35 -3.86 44.57
CA THR A 422 23.44 -4.99 44.37
C THR A 422 23.03 -5.58 45.72
N GLU A 423 24.01 -5.78 46.61
CA GLU A 423 23.77 -6.29 47.95
C GLU A 423 22.99 -5.28 48.82
N LEU A 424 23.28 -3.98 48.70
CA LEU A 424 22.52 -2.90 49.35
C LEU A 424 21.03 -2.99 49.01
N TYR A 425 20.68 -3.11 47.72
CA TYR A 425 19.29 -3.15 47.28
C TYR A 425 18.59 -4.45 47.73
N ARG A 426 19.29 -5.59 47.65
CA ARG A 426 18.78 -6.88 48.12
C ARG A 426 18.46 -6.85 49.62
N LEU A 427 19.42 -6.43 50.45
CA LEU A 427 19.25 -6.36 51.90
C LEU A 427 18.17 -5.36 52.29
N THR A 428 18.05 -4.24 51.55
CA THR A 428 17.00 -3.25 51.76
C THR A 428 15.60 -3.84 51.52
N GLU A 429 15.40 -4.58 50.43
CA GLU A 429 14.12 -5.27 50.16
C GLU A 429 13.82 -6.37 51.18
N MET A 430 14.83 -7.14 51.60
CA MET A 430 14.68 -8.19 52.60
C MET A 430 14.31 -7.61 53.98
N ALA A 431 14.91 -6.47 54.37
CA ALA A 431 14.58 -5.77 55.60
C ALA A 431 13.12 -5.29 55.60
N MET A 432 12.62 -4.83 54.44
CA MET A 432 11.24 -4.38 54.29
C MET A 432 10.20 -5.50 54.28
N LYS A 433 10.55 -6.67 53.73
CA LYS A 433 9.66 -7.84 53.70
C LYS A 433 9.61 -8.58 55.04
N ALA A 434 10.64 -8.45 55.87
CA ALA A 434 10.67 -9.05 57.19
C ALA A 434 9.66 -8.39 58.14
N MET A 435 9.12 -9.15 59.10
CA MET A 435 8.17 -8.61 60.07
C MET A 435 8.81 -7.48 60.89
N PRO A 436 8.14 -6.31 61.01
CA PRO A 436 8.64 -5.17 61.76
C PRO A 436 9.05 -5.55 63.19
N GLY A 437 10.28 -5.21 63.57
CA GLY A 437 10.82 -5.44 64.91
C GLY A 437 11.30 -6.86 65.21
N SER A 438 11.13 -7.82 64.30
CA SER A 438 11.56 -9.21 64.46
C SER A 438 13.10 -9.35 64.54
N GLY A 439 13.59 -10.39 65.22
CA GLY A 439 15.04 -10.69 65.29
C GLY A 439 15.68 -10.80 63.91
N LYS A 440 14.98 -11.44 62.97
CA LYS A 440 15.39 -11.55 61.56
C LYS A 440 15.52 -10.20 60.86
N GLN A 441 14.62 -9.25 61.10
CA GLN A 441 14.75 -7.90 60.53
C GLN A 441 15.96 -7.15 61.12
N ARG A 442 16.25 -7.34 62.41
CA ARG A 442 17.42 -6.73 63.07
C ARG A 442 18.74 -7.25 62.51
N GLU A 443 18.85 -8.56 62.29
CA GLU A 443 20.02 -9.19 61.64
C GLU A 443 20.23 -8.65 60.22
N ILE A 444 19.17 -8.58 59.41
CA ILE A 444 19.26 -8.04 58.05
C ILE A 444 19.67 -6.56 58.07
N ILE A 445 19.17 -5.75 59.02
CA ILE A 445 19.55 -4.34 59.15
C ILE A 445 21.02 -4.19 59.59
N GLN A 446 21.53 -5.09 60.43
CA GLN A 446 22.95 -5.10 60.80
C GLN A 446 23.85 -5.32 59.58
N HIS A 447 23.50 -6.29 58.73
CA HIS A 447 24.22 -6.55 57.48
C HIS A 447 24.08 -5.37 56.49
N LEU A 448 22.87 -4.82 56.36
CA LEU A 448 22.57 -3.65 55.54
C LEU A 448 23.42 -2.44 55.95
N ASN A 449 23.61 -2.23 57.25
CA ASN A 449 24.42 -1.13 57.78
C ASN A 449 25.92 -1.32 57.50
N GLY A 450 26.41 -2.56 57.46
CA GLY A 450 27.76 -2.89 56.98
C GLY A 450 27.98 -2.41 55.54
N VAL A 451 27.06 -2.73 54.64
CA VAL A 451 27.11 -2.32 53.23
C VAL A 451 26.87 -0.81 53.05
N ARG A 452 25.99 -0.19 53.85
CA ARG A 452 25.81 1.27 53.84
C ARG A 452 27.09 2.00 54.24
N LYS A 453 27.84 1.47 55.21
CA LYS A 453 29.11 2.04 55.66
C LYS A 453 30.18 2.00 54.57
N THR A 454 30.32 0.89 53.83
CA THR A 454 31.29 0.80 52.72
C THR A 454 30.94 1.76 51.59
N LEU A 455 29.65 2.02 51.37
CA LEU A 455 29.14 2.99 50.39
C LEU A 455 29.06 4.43 50.91
N GLY A 456 29.54 4.73 52.13
CA GLY A 456 29.54 6.08 52.72
C GLY A 456 28.15 6.62 53.08
N MET A 457 27.17 5.74 53.30
CA MET A 457 25.80 6.08 53.67
C MET A 457 25.57 5.97 55.19
N ASN A 458 24.63 6.76 55.72
CA ASN A 458 24.24 6.68 57.12
C ASN A 458 23.58 5.33 57.46
N PRO A 459 23.84 4.79 58.67
CA PRO A 459 23.20 3.56 59.13
C PRO A 459 21.70 3.76 59.36
N VAL A 460 20.98 2.66 59.28
CA VAL A 460 19.54 2.56 59.52
C VAL A 460 19.29 2.18 60.97
N ASP A 461 18.40 2.91 61.64
CA ASP A 461 17.93 2.57 62.98
C ASP A 461 16.58 1.83 62.92
N VAL A 462 16.52 0.67 63.59
CA VAL A 462 15.33 -0.18 63.69
C VAL A 462 14.24 0.43 64.57
N LYS A 463 14.60 1.32 65.50
CA LYS A 463 13.64 1.99 66.40
C LYS A 463 12.86 3.12 65.72
N GLU A 464 13.39 3.64 64.62
CA GLU A 464 12.78 4.68 63.82
C GLU A 464 12.02 4.12 62.61
N ASN A 465 11.30 4.98 61.88
CA ASN A 465 10.54 4.56 60.72
C ASN A 465 11.46 4.12 59.57
N LEU A 466 11.70 2.81 59.50
CA LEU A 466 12.53 2.14 58.50
C LEU A 466 12.19 2.58 57.07
N MET A 467 10.91 2.65 56.73
CA MET A 467 10.45 3.05 55.39
C MET A 467 10.96 4.42 54.98
N ARG A 468 10.98 5.38 55.91
CA ARG A 468 11.47 6.73 55.63
C ARG A 468 12.97 6.75 55.34
N GLN A 469 13.74 5.90 56.02
CA GLN A 469 15.19 5.82 55.90
C GLN A 469 15.67 5.01 54.68
N VAL A 470 14.86 4.08 54.17
CA VAL A 470 15.20 3.26 52.99
C VAL A 470 14.44 3.65 51.71
N ALA A 471 13.43 4.51 51.78
CA ALA A 471 12.64 4.95 50.62
C ALA A 471 13.47 5.46 49.43
N PRO A 472 14.54 6.27 49.61
CA PRO A 472 15.36 6.72 48.50
C PRO A 472 16.05 5.55 47.78
N THR A 473 16.57 4.59 48.56
CA THR A 473 17.25 3.38 48.07
C THR A 473 16.29 2.47 47.32
N LEU A 474 15.06 2.28 47.82
CA LEU A 474 14.01 1.49 47.16
C LEU A 474 13.52 2.16 45.87
N LEU A 475 13.42 3.49 45.86
CA LEU A 475 13.03 4.23 44.67
C LEU A 475 14.09 4.12 43.57
N GLU A 476 15.38 4.23 43.94
CA GLU A 476 16.50 4.03 43.02
C GLU A 476 16.50 2.60 42.46
N ALA A 477 16.38 1.57 43.31
CA ALA A 477 16.30 0.18 42.90
C ALA A 477 15.09 -0.12 41.99
N SER A 478 13.91 0.41 42.32
CA SER A 478 12.69 0.27 41.51
C SER A 478 12.84 0.91 40.14
N ASN A 479 13.44 2.11 40.08
CA ASN A 479 13.69 2.80 38.82
C ASN A 479 14.69 2.03 37.96
N LEU A 480 15.74 1.48 38.56
CA LEU A 480 16.75 0.69 37.84
C LEU A 480 16.16 -0.63 37.30
N SER A 481 15.38 -1.34 38.11
CA SER A 481 14.67 -2.56 37.71
C SER A 481 13.70 -2.28 36.56
N LYS A 482 12.91 -1.19 36.62
CA LYS A 482 12.04 -0.76 35.51
C LYS A 482 12.84 -0.47 34.24
N VAL A 483 13.99 0.21 34.36
CA VAL A 483 14.85 0.51 33.21
C VAL A 483 15.42 -0.76 32.59
N ASN A 484 15.96 -1.69 33.38
CA ASN A 484 16.52 -2.95 32.86
C ASN A 484 15.41 -3.87 32.28
N ASN A 485 14.23 -3.93 32.91
CA ASN A 485 13.09 -4.67 32.35
C ASN A 485 12.61 -4.10 31.01
N ASN A 486 12.54 -2.78 30.87
CA ASN A 486 12.22 -2.13 29.60
C ASN A 486 13.28 -2.43 28.53
N ILE A 487 14.57 -2.42 28.89
CA ILE A 487 15.68 -2.78 28.00
C ILE A 487 15.54 -4.25 27.54
N SER A 488 15.23 -5.18 28.46
CA SER A 488 15.04 -6.61 28.14
C SER A 488 13.83 -6.87 27.26
N GLN A 489 12.70 -6.22 27.52
CA GLN A 489 11.52 -6.29 26.66
C GLN A 489 11.80 -5.69 25.27
N GLU A 490 12.58 -4.61 25.20
CA GLU A 490 12.98 -4.00 23.94
C GLU A 490 13.96 -4.90 23.15
N LYS A 491 14.91 -5.57 23.81
CA LYS A 491 15.76 -6.61 23.20
C LYS A 491 14.92 -7.74 22.60
N ALA A 492 13.92 -8.23 23.31
CA ALA A 492 13.02 -9.29 22.84
C ALA A 492 12.14 -8.84 21.66
N MET A 493 11.57 -7.64 21.74
CA MET A 493 10.72 -7.08 20.69
C MET A 493 11.51 -6.75 19.43
N ASN A 494 12.73 -6.19 19.57
CA ASN A 494 13.61 -5.92 18.44
C ASN A 494 14.09 -7.20 17.77
N LYS A 495 14.39 -8.26 18.55
CA LYS A 495 14.69 -9.59 18.01
C LYS A 495 13.52 -10.16 17.19
N ALA A 496 12.30 -10.14 17.73
CA ALA A 496 11.10 -10.61 17.01
C ALA A 496 10.81 -9.78 15.74
N LYS A 497 10.97 -8.46 15.82
CA LYS A 497 10.80 -7.54 14.68
C LYS A 497 11.88 -7.75 13.61
N TYR A 498 13.11 -8.07 14.02
CA TYR A 498 14.22 -8.42 13.15
C TYR A 498 13.95 -9.74 12.42
N ASP A 499 13.54 -10.77 13.16
CA ASP A 499 13.21 -12.08 12.61
C ASP A 499 12.07 -11.97 11.59
N ALA A 500 11.00 -11.23 11.92
CA ALA A 500 9.89 -10.96 11.00
C ALA A 500 10.31 -10.20 9.73
N GLN A 501 11.24 -9.24 9.83
CA GLN A 501 11.76 -8.51 8.67
C GLN A 501 12.69 -9.38 7.82
N ARG A 502 13.50 -10.24 8.45
CA ARG A 502 14.35 -11.21 7.78
C ARG A 502 13.52 -12.26 7.04
N ASP A 503 12.43 -12.72 7.63
CA ASP A 503 11.48 -13.62 6.98
C ASP A 503 10.73 -12.94 5.84
N ALA A 504 10.28 -11.69 6.01
CA ALA A 504 9.67 -10.93 4.93
C ALA A 504 10.63 -10.68 3.76
N ALA A 505 11.90 -10.40 4.05
CA ALA A 505 12.96 -10.25 3.04
C ALA A 505 13.26 -11.59 2.34
N ARG A 506 13.37 -12.69 3.10
CA ARG A 506 13.53 -14.05 2.56
C ARG A 506 12.34 -14.42 1.66
N VAL A 507 11.12 -14.10 2.06
CA VAL A 507 9.89 -14.32 1.26
C VAL A 507 9.89 -13.47 -0.02
N GLN A 508 10.41 -12.25 0.00
CA GLN A 508 10.55 -11.44 -1.21
C GLN A 508 11.66 -11.95 -2.12
N ASP A 509 12.79 -12.39 -1.57
CA ASP A 509 13.89 -12.95 -2.35
C ASP A 509 13.51 -14.31 -2.93
N THR A 510 12.80 -15.19 -2.20
CA THR A 510 12.24 -16.43 -2.75
C THR A 510 11.18 -16.16 -3.80
N LYS A 511 10.33 -15.13 -3.64
CA LYS A 511 9.39 -14.70 -4.70
C LYS A 511 10.11 -14.17 -5.94
N ASN A 512 11.21 -13.45 -5.78
CA ASN A 512 12.01 -12.93 -6.90
C ASN A 512 12.82 -14.03 -7.59
N ILE A 513 13.35 -14.99 -6.82
CA ILE A 513 14.02 -16.19 -7.32
C ILE A 513 13.00 -17.05 -8.07
N ASN A 514 11.85 -17.37 -7.47
CA ASN A 514 10.76 -18.11 -8.13
C ASN A 514 10.19 -17.40 -9.36
N LYS A 515 10.36 -16.07 -9.47
CA LYS A 515 10.00 -15.29 -10.67
C LYS A 515 11.09 -15.36 -11.76
N LYS A 516 12.34 -15.63 -11.39
CA LYS A 516 13.46 -15.90 -12.31
C LYS A 516 13.57 -17.38 -12.69
N THR A 517 13.09 -18.30 -11.85
CA THR A 517 13.23 -19.75 -12.02
C THR A 517 11.93 -20.48 -12.32
N LYS A 518 10.79 -19.78 -12.49
CA LYS A 518 9.61 -20.42 -13.09
C LYS A 518 9.90 -20.63 -14.58
N PRO A 519 9.96 -21.86 -15.08
CA PRO A 519 9.59 -22.08 -16.47
C PRO A 519 8.14 -21.62 -16.59
N GLU A 520 7.86 -20.84 -17.61
CA GLU A 520 6.51 -20.58 -18.07
C GLU A 520 5.83 -21.94 -18.20
N SER A 521 4.86 -22.24 -17.32
CA SER A 521 4.02 -23.42 -17.49
C SER A 521 3.37 -23.26 -18.85
N VAL A 522 3.74 -24.10 -19.80
CA VAL A 522 3.14 -24.16 -21.13
C VAL A 522 1.64 -24.31 -20.88
N GLU A 523 0.88 -23.23 -21.03
CA GLU A 523 -0.58 -23.30 -21.07
C GLU A 523 -0.92 -24.23 -22.24
N GLU A 524 -1.54 -25.37 -21.93
CA GLU A 524 -2.06 -26.28 -22.94
C GLU A 524 -3.00 -25.49 -23.86
N LYS A 525 -2.60 -25.32 -25.13
CA LYS A 525 -3.35 -24.53 -26.10
C LYS A 525 -4.63 -25.29 -26.46
N PHE A 526 -5.79 -24.69 -26.19
CA PHE A 526 -7.12 -25.18 -26.58
C PHE A 526 -7.14 -25.70 -28.02
N SER A 527 -7.42 -27.00 -28.17
CA SER A 527 -7.37 -27.76 -29.41
C SER A 527 -8.77 -28.12 -29.92
N LYS A 528 -8.86 -28.69 -31.14
CA LYS A 528 -10.13 -29.26 -31.65
C LYS A 528 -10.68 -30.37 -30.76
N LYS A 529 -9.79 -31.13 -30.10
CA LYS A 529 -10.19 -32.18 -29.15
C LYS A 529 -10.88 -31.57 -27.93
N ASP A 530 -10.29 -30.53 -27.36
CA ASP A 530 -10.89 -29.81 -26.22
C ASP A 530 -12.21 -29.14 -26.59
N PHE A 531 -12.34 -28.68 -27.84
CA PHE A 531 -13.60 -28.18 -28.38
C PHE A 531 -14.67 -29.29 -28.40
N GLN A 532 -14.34 -30.48 -28.92
CA GLN A 532 -15.27 -31.61 -29.00
C GLN A 532 -15.64 -32.16 -27.62
N ASP A 533 -14.68 -32.24 -26.70
CA ASP A 533 -14.92 -32.68 -25.32
C ASP A 533 -15.88 -31.73 -24.59
N ASN A 534 -15.74 -30.42 -24.84
CA ASN A 534 -16.67 -29.41 -24.36
C ASN A 534 -18.05 -29.52 -25.03
N GLU A 535 -18.15 -29.84 -26.32
CA GLU A 535 -19.45 -30.08 -26.99
C GLU A 535 -20.15 -31.30 -26.38
N ASN A 536 -19.42 -32.38 -26.12
CA ASN A 536 -19.93 -33.60 -25.49
C ASN A 536 -20.40 -33.35 -24.04
N ALA A 537 -19.74 -32.42 -23.35
CA ALA A 537 -20.10 -31.98 -21.99
C ALA A 537 -21.17 -30.86 -21.97
N ASN A 538 -21.76 -30.50 -23.11
CA ASN A 538 -22.76 -29.42 -23.25
C ASN A 538 -22.24 -28.01 -22.85
N ASN A 539 -20.91 -27.80 -22.94
CA ASN A 539 -20.21 -26.56 -22.61
C ASN A 539 -19.98 -25.66 -23.84
N HIS A 540 -21.00 -25.50 -24.68
CA HIS A 540 -20.92 -24.77 -25.97
C HIS A 540 -20.47 -23.31 -25.83
N THR A 541 -20.86 -22.66 -24.72
CA THR A 541 -20.51 -21.25 -24.48
C THR A 541 -19.01 -21.09 -24.17
N ASP A 542 -18.41 -22.06 -23.50
CA ASP A 542 -16.97 -22.05 -23.18
C ASP A 542 -16.11 -22.20 -24.44
N ASN A 543 -16.58 -22.98 -25.41
CA ASN A 543 -15.96 -23.09 -26.72
C ASN A 543 -15.87 -21.75 -27.45
N GLY A 544 -16.97 -20.99 -27.45
CA GLY A 544 -16.99 -19.63 -27.98
C GLY A 544 -16.01 -18.69 -27.27
N VAL A 545 -15.96 -18.74 -25.94
CA VAL A 545 -15.05 -17.91 -25.13
C VAL A 545 -13.59 -18.24 -25.42
N LYS A 546 -13.21 -19.52 -25.41
CA LYS A 546 -11.84 -19.96 -25.66
C LYS A 546 -11.37 -19.58 -27.08
N LEU A 547 -12.20 -19.80 -28.10
CA LEU A 547 -11.92 -19.41 -29.49
C LEU A 547 -11.69 -17.90 -29.66
N VAL A 548 -12.60 -17.09 -29.11
CA VAL A 548 -12.55 -15.63 -29.27
C VAL A 548 -11.41 -15.03 -28.44
N ASN A 549 -11.06 -15.62 -27.30
CA ASN A 549 -9.88 -15.22 -26.53
C ASN A 549 -8.58 -15.42 -27.31
N MET A 550 -8.49 -16.49 -28.11
CA MET A 550 -7.32 -16.76 -28.95
C MET A 550 -7.27 -15.90 -30.20
N TYR A 551 -8.37 -15.82 -30.96
CA TYR A 551 -8.35 -15.29 -32.34
C TYR A 551 -9.21 -14.04 -32.56
N GLY A 552 -10.02 -13.65 -31.58
CA GLY A 552 -10.99 -12.56 -31.70
C GLY A 552 -10.40 -11.16 -31.49
N THR A 553 -11.08 -10.16 -32.06
CA THR A 553 -10.81 -8.74 -31.79
C THR A 553 -11.23 -8.34 -30.37
N PRO A 554 -10.72 -7.24 -29.80
CA PRO A 554 -11.14 -6.77 -28.47
C PRO A 554 -12.66 -6.56 -28.34
N ALA A 555 -13.34 -6.15 -29.42
CA ALA A 555 -14.79 -6.00 -29.45
C ALA A 555 -15.52 -7.35 -29.39
N GLU A 556 -15.03 -8.35 -30.13
CA GLU A 556 -15.60 -9.71 -30.11
C GLU A 556 -15.33 -10.41 -28.78
N LYS A 557 -14.16 -10.20 -28.15
CA LYS A 557 -13.87 -10.68 -26.78
C LYS A 557 -14.86 -10.11 -25.77
N LYS A 558 -15.13 -8.81 -25.83
CA LYS A 558 -16.13 -8.14 -24.98
C LYS A 558 -17.54 -8.69 -25.23
N LEU A 559 -17.90 -8.93 -26.49
CA LEU A 559 -19.19 -9.52 -26.87
C LEU A 559 -19.34 -10.94 -26.33
N MET A 560 -18.31 -11.79 -26.47
CA MET A 560 -18.35 -13.18 -26.02
C MET A 560 -18.37 -13.28 -24.49
N ALA A 561 -17.62 -12.43 -23.79
CA ALA A 561 -17.70 -12.32 -22.33
C ALA A 561 -19.10 -11.91 -21.84
N LYS A 562 -19.78 -11.01 -22.57
CA LYS A 562 -21.17 -10.63 -22.27
C LYS A 562 -22.14 -11.80 -22.45
N ILE A 563 -22.04 -12.53 -23.55
CA ILE A 563 -22.87 -13.73 -23.82
C ILE A 563 -22.66 -14.78 -22.72
N ALA A 564 -21.41 -15.04 -22.32
CA ALA A 564 -21.10 -15.97 -21.23
C ALA A 564 -21.66 -15.52 -19.88
N SER A 565 -21.53 -14.22 -19.54
CA SER A 565 -22.12 -13.67 -18.31
C SER A 565 -23.64 -13.75 -18.28
N ASN A 566 -24.28 -13.44 -19.41
CA ASN A 566 -25.73 -13.56 -19.59
C ASN A 566 -26.20 -15.01 -19.43
N HIS A 567 -25.49 -15.95 -20.05
CA HIS A 567 -25.75 -17.39 -19.96
C HIS A 567 -25.67 -17.87 -18.50
N ASN A 568 -24.59 -17.54 -17.79
CA ASN A 568 -24.38 -17.97 -16.41
C ASN A 568 -25.41 -17.38 -15.43
N LYS A 569 -25.85 -16.13 -15.67
CA LYS A 569 -26.87 -15.48 -14.83
C LYS A 569 -28.25 -16.08 -14.99
N ARG A 570 -28.60 -16.51 -16.20
CA ARG A 570 -29.94 -17.02 -16.53
C ARG A 570 -30.04 -18.54 -16.42
N GLY A 571 -28.90 -19.25 -16.45
CA GLY A 571 -28.86 -20.71 -16.58
C GLY A 571 -29.28 -21.22 -17.97
N SER A 572 -29.54 -20.32 -18.92
CA SER A 572 -29.91 -20.63 -20.30
C SER A 572 -29.44 -19.54 -21.25
N ILE A 573 -29.16 -19.90 -22.51
CA ILE A 573 -28.73 -18.94 -23.54
C ILE A 573 -29.94 -18.44 -24.33
N GLU A 574 -30.04 -17.13 -24.52
CA GLU A 574 -31.08 -16.55 -25.37
C GLU A 574 -30.75 -16.79 -26.84
N ARG A 575 -31.78 -16.99 -27.69
CA ARG A 575 -31.60 -17.24 -29.14
C ARG A 575 -30.71 -16.21 -29.84
N LYS A 576 -30.84 -14.93 -29.49
CA LYS A 576 -30.00 -13.85 -30.05
C LYS A 576 -28.53 -13.98 -29.65
N ASP A 577 -28.26 -14.35 -28.41
CA ASP A 577 -26.90 -14.55 -27.88
C ASP A 577 -26.29 -15.85 -28.45
N GLN A 578 -27.12 -16.88 -28.67
CA GLN A 578 -26.74 -18.12 -29.34
C GLN A 578 -26.29 -17.88 -30.79
N GLU A 579 -27.09 -17.16 -31.59
CA GLU A 579 -26.77 -16.83 -32.99
C GLU A 579 -25.45 -16.04 -33.11
N LEU A 580 -25.19 -15.13 -32.18
CA LEU A 580 -23.95 -14.34 -32.14
C LEU A 580 -22.73 -15.19 -31.74
N ARG A 581 -22.88 -16.06 -30.73
CA ARG A 581 -21.84 -17.03 -30.35
C ARG A 581 -21.51 -17.95 -31.53
N ASP A 582 -22.51 -18.55 -32.16
CA ASP A 582 -22.32 -19.53 -33.23
C ASP A 582 -21.67 -18.90 -34.46
N LYS A 583 -21.99 -17.64 -34.75
CA LYS A 583 -21.31 -16.86 -35.80
C LYS A 583 -19.82 -16.68 -35.51
N LEU A 584 -19.43 -16.42 -34.25
CA LEU A 584 -18.04 -16.28 -33.85
C LEU A 584 -17.31 -17.62 -33.82
N VAL A 585 -17.97 -18.67 -33.34
CA VAL A 585 -17.46 -20.05 -33.38
C VAL A 585 -17.20 -20.45 -34.84
N LYS A 586 -18.18 -20.33 -35.73
CA LYS A 586 -18.02 -20.63 -37.17
C LYS A 586 -16.89 -19.85 -37.84
N LYS A 587 -16.65 -18.61 -37.39
CA LYS A 587 -15.58 -17.74 -37.91
C LYS A 587 -14.18 -18.15 -37.46
N TYR A 588 -14.03 -18.62 -36.21
CA TYR A 588 -12.73 -18.89 -35.59
C TYR A 588 -12.40 -20.37 -35.43
N TYR A 589 -13.39 -21.25 -35.50
CA TYR A 589 -13.21 -22.70 -35.48
C TYR A 589 -12.26 -23.20 -36.59
N PRO A 590 -12.32 -22.69 -37.84
CA PRO A 590 -11.31 -23.06 -38.85
C PRO A 590 -9.89 -22.59 -38.52
N LYS A 591 -9.72 -21.61 -37.61
CA LYS A 591 -8.41 -21.10 -37.17
C LYS A 591 -7.81 -21.84 -35.99
N LEU A 592 -8.56 -22.73 -35.33
CA LEU A 592 -7.98 -23.77 -34.48
C LEU A 592 -7.08 -24.72 -35.29
N GLU A 593 -7.10 -24.59 -36.62
CA GLU A 593 -6.25 -25.26 -37.58
C GLU A 593 -5.47 -24.19 -38.38
N SER A 594 -4.18 -24.32 -38.64
CA SER A 594 -3.53 -25.59 -38.92
C SER A 594 -2.28 -25.83 -38.09
N ASN A 595 -2.24 -27.02 -37.50
CA ASN A 595 -1.00 -27.64 -37.03
C ASN A 595 0.07 -27.63 -38.15
N LEU A 596 -0.36 -27.64 -39.42
CA LEU A 596 0.47 -27.43 -40.61
C LEU A 596 1.09 -26.03 -40.68
N MET A 597 0.34 -24.95 -40.39
CA MET A 597 0.87 -23.58 -40.31
C MET A 597 1.92 -23.44 -39.23
N ARG A 598 1.67 -23.99 -38.03
CA ARG A 598 2.67 -23.97 -36.96
C ARG A 598 3.91 -24.78 -37.34
N LYS A 599 3.75 -25.94 -37.97
CA LYS A 599 4.86 -26.76 -38.47
C LYS A 599 5.63 -26.04 -39.59
N ALA A 600 4.96 -25.31 -40.48
CA ALA A 600 5.58 -24.46 -41.50
C ALA A 600 6.38 -23.31 -40.86
N GLU A 601 5.79 -22.58 -39.90
CA GLU A 601 6.44 -21.49 -39.18
C GLU A 601 7.68 -21.95 -38.41
N VAL A 602 7.61 -23.10 -37.74
CA VAL A 602 8.74 -23.63 -36.95
C VAL A 602 9.84 -24.22 -37.83
N SER A 603 9.48 -24.91 -38.92
CA SER A 603 10.46 -25.52 -39.83
C SER A 603 11.06 -24.52 -40.82
N GLY A 604 10.43 -23.35 -41.00
CA GLY A 604 10.79 -22.38 -42.04
C GLY A 604 10.47 -22.85 -43.46
N ILE A 605 9.67 -23.91 -43.62
CA ILE A 605 9.21 -24.44 -44.91
C ILE A 605 7.92 -23.73 -45.30
N ASP A 606 7.77 -23.41 -46.60
CA ASP A 606 6.55 -22.79 -47.11
C ASP A 606 5.29 -23.61 -46.76
N ILE A 607 4.23 -22.93 -46.32
CA ILE A 607 2.97 -23.56 -45.97
C ILE A 607 2.35 -24.33 -47.13
N GLU A 608 2.54 -23.88 -48.37
CA GLU A 608 2.00 -24.57 -49.54
C GLU A 608 2.65 -25.95 -49.72
N ILE A 609 3.96 -26.05 -49.48
CA ILE A 609 4.71 -27.32 -49.51
C ILE A 609 4.21 -28.24 -48.39
N ILE A 610 4.06 -27.72 -47.17
CA ILE A 610 3.60 -28.51 -46.01
C ILE A 610 2.16 -29.02 -46.20
N LYS A 611 1.28 -28.21 -46.79
CA LYS A 611 -0.09 -28.63 -47.14
C LYS A 611 -0.09 -29.72 -48.20
N GLU A 612 0.78 -29.62 -49.20
CA GLU A 612 0.86 -30.62 -50.26
C GLU A 612 1.38 -31.97 -49.75
N VAL A 613 2.42 -31.98 -48.91
CA VAL A 613 2.93 -33.20 -48.25
C VAL A 613 1.84 -33.85 -47.37
N TYR A 614 1.08 -33.04 -46.63
CA TYR A 614 -0.03 -33.53 -45.82
C TYR A 614 -1.11 -34.21 -46.66
N GLN A 615 -1.50 -33.58 -47.77
CA GLN A 615 -2.52 -34.12 -48.67
C GLN A 615 -2.05 -35.41 -49.36
N ARG A 616 -0.78 -35.49 -49.79
CA ARG A 616 -0.18 -36.72 -50.32
C ARG A 616 -0.19 -37.84 -49.28
N GLY A 617 0.07 -37.51 -48.02
CA GLY A 617 -0.07 -38.41 -46.89
C GLY A 617 -1.48 -38.99 -46.79
N ILE A 618 -2.51 -38.14 -46.69
CA ILE A 618 -3.91 -38.58 -46.64
C ILE A 618 -4.25 -39.50 -47.81
N ASN A 619 -3.85 -39.12 -49.03
CA ASN A 619 -4.17 -39.89 -50.24
C ASN A 619 -3.46 -41.27 -50.27
N SER A 620 -2.29 -41.38 -49.64
CA SER A 620 -1.51 -42.62 -49.54
C SER A 620 -1.88 -43.54 -48.37
N HIS A 621 -2.76 -43.08 -47.47
CA HIS A 621 -3.06 -43.75 -46.20
C HIS A 621 -3.53 -45.19 -46.36
N GLU A 622 -4.41 -45.43 -47.32
CA GLU A 622 -5.05 -46.72 -47.56
C GLU A 622 -4.02 -47.82 -47.89
N TYR A 623 -2.92 -47.47 -48.55
CA TYR A 623 -1.88 -48.40 -48.97
C TYR A 623 -0.70 -48.46 -48.00
N ASP A 624 -0.30 -47.33 -47.42
CA ASP A 624 0.97 -47.23 -46.68
C ASP A 624 0.83 -47.45 -45.15
N SER A 625 -0.34 -47.21 -44.55
CA SER A 625 -0.49 -47.35 -43.10
C SER A 625 -1.95 -47.52 -42.61
N PRO A 626 -2.55 -48.71 -42.81
CA PRO A 626 -3.95 -48.98 -42.43
C PRO A 626 -4.23 -48.97 -40.91
N LYS A 627 -3.19 -48.86 -40.06
CA LYS A 627 -3.29 -48.95 -38.58
C LYS A 627 -3.53 -47.62 -37.86
N CYS A 628 -3.50 -46.49 -38.56
CA CYS A 628 -3.80 -45.16 -37.99
C CYS A 628 -4.89 -44.46 -38.81
N THR A 629 -5.35 -43.27 -38.40
CA THR A 629 -6.31 -42.52 -39.22
C THR A 629 -5.60 -41.82 -40.40
N PRO A 630 -6.30 -41.51 -41.51
CA PRO A 630 -5.71 -40.76 -42.64
C PRO A 630 -5.08 -39.44 -42.21
N GLU A 631 -5.71 -38.76 -41.25
CA GLU A 631 -5.21 -37.52 -40.66
C GLU A 631 -3.92 -37.74 -39.85
N GLN A 632 -3.85 -38.78 -39.02
CA GLN A 632 -2.64 -39.14 -38.29
C GLN A 632 -1.48 -39.49 -39.23
N TRP A 633 -1.78 -40.17 -40.33
CA TRP A 633 -0.80 -40.52 -41.36
C TRP A 633 -0.31 -39.28 -42.13
N GLY A 634 -1.21 -38.38 -42.50
CA GLY A 634 -0.87 -37.09 -43.10
C GLY A 634 0.10 -36.29 -42.24
N PHE A 635 -0.15 -36.18 -40.94
CA PHE A 635 0.76 -35.49 -40.01
C PHE A 635 2.07 -36.25 -39.77
N ALA A 636 2.06 -37.59 -39.74
CA ALA A 636 3.27 -38.39 -39.62
C ALA A 636 4.21 -38.20 -40.82
N ARG A 637 3.65 -38.15 -42.03
CA ARG A 637 4.38 -37.86 -43.27
C ARG A 637 4.96 -36.45 -43.26
N VAL A 638 4.19 -35.44 -42.83
CA VAL A 638 4.68 -34.05 -42.64
C VAL A 638 5.81 -33.99 -41.62
N ASN A 639 5.71 -34.71 -40.50
CA ASN A 639 6.79 -34.76 -39.51
C ASN A 639 8.05 -35.38 -40.11
N SER A 640 7.92 -36.49 -40.84
CA SER A 640 9.04 -37.15 -41.53
C SER A 640 9.68 -36.26 -42.59
N PHE A 641 8.88 -35.44 -43.28
CA PHE A 641 9.35 -34.49 -44.27
C PHE A 641 10.14 -33.36 -43.59
N ILE A 642 9.60 -32.74 -42.55
CA ILE A 642 10.28 -31.68 -41.80
C ILE A 642 11.61 -32.21 -41.23
N THR A 643 11.66 -33.44 -40.71
CA THR A 643 12.90 -34.01 -40.16
C THR A 643 13.92 -34.46 -41.20
N LYS A 644 13.64 -34.30 -42.50
CA LYS A 644 14.44 -34.84 -43.62
C LYS A 644 14.75 -36.33 -43.48
N SER A 645 13.89 -37.09 -42.78
CA SER A 645 14.18 -38.48 -42.43
C SER A 645 13.58 -39.45 -43.44
N GLY A 646 14.36 -40.47 -43.80
CA GLY A 646 13.88 -41.68 -44.49
C GLY A 646 13.46 -41.47 -45.95
N ALA A 647 12.46 -42.24 -46.37
CA ALA A 647 11.95 -42.28 -47.75
C ALA A 647 11.08 -41.07 -48.13
N THR A 648 10.43 -40.41 -47.17
CA THR A 648 9.53 -39.27 -47.46
C THR A 648 10.28 -38.10 -48.11
N TRP A 649 11.42 -37.70 -47.56
CA TRP A 649 12.22 -36.59 -48.10
C TRP A 649 13.01 -36.98 -49.36
N ASN A 650 13.51 -38.22 -49.41
CA ASN A 650 14.45 -38.65 -50.46
C ASN A 650 13.78 -39.36 -51.66
N ILE A 651 12.57 -39.88 -51.49
CA ILE A 651 11.89 -40.74 -52.47
C ILE A 651 10.47 -40.23 -52.76
N HIS A 652 9.59 -40.20 -51.76
CA HIS A 652 8.15 -39.99 -52.00
C HIS A 652 7.74 -38.54 -52.27
N ASP A 653 8.40 -37.56 -51.63
CA ASP A 653 8.11 -36.13 -51.77
C ASP A 653 9.39 -35.35 -52.16
N LYS A 654 10.29 -36.01 -52.91
CA LYS A 654 11.57 -35.44 -53.34
C LYS A 654 11.38 -34.17 -54.18
N ASP A 655 10.37 -34.14 -55.03
CA ASP A 655 10.00 -33.00 -55.87
C ASP A 655 9.58 -31.76 -55.04
N LEU A 656 9.02 -31.98 -53.86
CA LEU A 656 8.68 -30.93 -52.90
C LEU A 656 9.90 -30.53 -52.05
N ALA A 657 10.76 -31.48 -51.71
CA ALA A 657 12.00 -31.23 -50.98
C ALA A 657 12.97 -30.33 -51.78
N GLU A 658 13.05 -30.52 -53.10
CA GLU A 658 13.87 -29.70 -54.01
C GLU A 658 13.42 -28.23 -54.07
N LYS A 659 12.16 -27.94 -53.73
CA LYS A 659 11.59 -26.57 -53.70
C LYS A 659 11.90 -25.81 -52.42
N VAL A 660 12.40 -26.48 -51.37
CA VAL A 660 12.72 -25.86 -50.07
C VAL A 660 14.05 -25.07 -50.17
N ARG A 661 14.03 -23.75 -49.91
CA ARG A 661 15.21 -22.87 -50.04
C ARG A 661 15.78 -22.42 -48.68
N GLY A 662 17.10 -22.51 -48.50
CA GLY A 662 17.85 -21.86 -47.40
C GLY A 662 18.54 -22.82 -46.39
N PRO A 663 19.53 -22.33 -45.62
CA PRO A 663 20.15 -23.07 -44.52
C PRO A 663 19.20 -23.08 -43.32
N LEU A 664 18.29 -24.04 -43.32
CA LEU A 664 17.34 -24.23 -42.23
C LEU A 664 17.92 -25.27 -41.25
N GLU A 665 18.02 -24.92 -39.96
CA GLU A 665 18.21 -25.90 -38.90
C GLU A 665 16.91 -26.69 -38.78
N ILE A 666 16.81 -27.87 -39.42
CA ILE A 666 15.59 -28.68 -39.41
C ILE A 666 15.92 -30.10 -38.96
N GLY A 667 15.03 -30.71 -38.16
CA GLY A 667 15.11 -32.11 -37.79
C GLY A 667 15.87 -32.43 -36.51
N THR A 668 16.27 -31.44 -35.72
CA THR A 668 16.84 -31.69 -34.38
C THR A 668 15.78 -32.26 -33.44
N ASP A 669 16.18 -33.08 -32.46
CA ASP A 669 15.28 -33.59 -31.41
C ASP A 669 14.61 -32.43 -30.63
N GLU A 670 15.29 -31.29 -30.53
CA GLU A 670 14.81 -30.05 -29.91
C GLU A 670 13.69 -29.40 -30.73
N ILE A 671 13.87 -29.21 -32.04
CA ILE A 671 12.85 -28.67 -32.93
C ILE A 671 11.65 -29.62 -33.03
N ASN A 672 11.89 -30.93 -33.11
CA ASN A 672 10.84 -31.95 -33.06
C ASN A 672 9.99 -31.86 -31.78
N ALA A 673 10.61 -31.58 -30.63
CA ALA A 673 9.87 -31.44 -29.37
C ALA A 673 8.90 -30.24 -29.40
N THR A 674 9.21 -29.18 -30.16
CA THR A 674 8.38 -27.97 -30.22
C THR A 674 7.05 -28.15 -30.97
N TYR A 675 6.92 -29.14 -31.86
CA TYR A 675 5.68 -29.39 -32.63
C TYR A 675 5.15 -30.82 -32.55
N ARG A 676 5.74 -31.70 -31.71
CA ARG A 676 5.29 -33.10 -31.56
C ARG A 676 3.85 -33.19 -31.09
N GLY A 677 3.49 -32.40 -30.07
CA GLY A 677 2.13 -32.35 -29.51
C GLY A 677 1.07 -31.76 -30.47
N ASP A 678 1.48 -31.19 -31.60
CA ASP A 678 0.55 -30.69 -32.62
C ASP A 678 0.07 -31.81 -33.56
N THR A 679 0.58 -33.03 -33.41
CA THR A 679 0.11 -34.21 -34.16
C THR A 679 -1.02 -34.88 -33.37
N PRO A 680 -2.24 -35.03 -33.93
CA PRO A 680 -3.36 -35.64 -33.22
C PRO A 680 -3.01 -37.03 -32.64
N GLY A 681 -3.12 -37.16 -31.32
CA GLY A 681 -2.81 -38.42 -30.60
C GLY A 681 -1.36 -38.59 -30.13
N GLN A 682 -0.48 -37.58 -30.30
CA GLN A 682 0.88 -37.58 -29.74
C GLN A 682 1.03 -36.62 -28.55
N THR A 683 1.76 -37.02 -27.52
CA THR A 683 2.12 -36.18 -26.37
C THR A 683 3.42 -35.40 -26.63
N ALA A 684 3.61 -34.26 -25.96
CA ALA A 684 4.82 -33.42 -26.14
C ALA A 684 6.10 -34.12 -25.65
N GLU A 685 6.01 -34.98 -24.63
CA GLU A 685 7.13 -35.77 -24.13
C GLU A 685 7.31 -37.06 -24.95
N LYS A 686 8.55 -37.35 -25.40
CA LYS A 686 8.90 -38.65 -25.99
C LYS A 686 8.58 -39.70 -24.92
N PRO A 687 7.86 -40.81 -25.20
CA PRO A 687 7.83 -41.91 -24.24
C PRO A 687 9.28 -42.30 -23.96
N LYS A 688 9.70 -42.19 -22.69
CA LYS A 688 11.04 -42.59 -22.28
C LYS A 688 11.21 -44.03 -22.73
N LYS A 689 12.19 -44.33 -23.60
CA LYS A 689 12.61 -45.71 -23.79
C LYS A 689 13.02 -46.19 -22.40
N ILE A 690 12.21 -47.05 -21.79
CA ILE A 690 12.55 -47.69 -20.52
C ILE A 690 13.81 -48.49 -20.79
N LYS A 691 14.98 -47.98 -20.37
CA LYS A 691 16.15 -48.82 -20.20
C LYS A 691 15.86 -49.64 -18.95
N THR A 692 15.58 -50.92 -19.13
CA THR A 692 15.54 -51.89 -18.04
C THR A 692 16.87 -51.83 -17.29
N MET A 693 16.83 -51.51 -15.99
CA MET A 693 18.00 -51.59 -15.10
C MET A 693 18.56 -53.01 -15.13
N SER A 694 19.88 -53.15 -15.17
CA SER A 694 20.51 -54.46 -15.07
C SER A 694 20.24 -55.08 -13.70
N GLN A 695 20.20 -56.42 -13.62
CA GLN A 695 20.01 -57.14 -12.35
C GLN A 695 21.04 -56.73 -11.27
N LYS A 696 22.22 -56.27 -11.68
CA LYS A 696 23.28 -55.80 -10.81
C LYS A 696 22.92 -54.47 -10.13
N GLU A 697 22.27 -53.56 -10.86
CA GLU A 697 21.81 -52.27 -10.35
C GLU A 697 20.57 -52.42 -9.45
N LEU A 698 19.68 -53.36 -9.79
CA LEU A 698 18.54 -53.74 -8.93
C LEU A 698 19.01 -54.30 -7.57
N LYS A 699 20.00 -55.21 -7.58
CA LYS A 699 20.60 -55.74 -6.34
C LYS A 699 21.26 -54.65 -5.49
N ALA A 700 21.97 -53.70 -6.11
CA ALA A 700 22.61 -52.59 -5.39
C ALA A 700 21.59 -51.66 -4.72
N CYS A 701 20.46 -51.41 -5.38
CA CYS A 701 19.38 -50.58 -4.83
C CYS A 701 18.67 -51.26 -3.65
N MET A 702 18.41 -52.57 -3.75
CA MET A 702 17.80 -53.35 -2.65
C MET A 702 18.73 -53.42 -1.42
N VAL A 703 20.04 -53.60 -1.61
CA VAL A 703 21.01 -53.64 -0.51
C VAL A 703 21.07 -52.31 0.26
N ASN A 704 20.97 -51.17 -0.45
CA ASN A 704 20.95 -49.85 0.20
C ASN A 704 19.64 -49.56 0.93
N ALA A 705 18.50 -50.01 0.39
CA ALA A 705 17.20 -49.89 1.06
C ALA A 705 17.14 -50.69 2.37
N HIS A 706 17.69 -51.91 2.38
CA HIS A 706 17.79 -52.72 3.60
C HIS A 706 18.76 -52.12 4.64
N LYS A 707 19.79 -51.39 4.19
CA LYS A 707 20.72 -50.69 5.09
C LYS A 707 20.07 -49.47 5.75
N GLN A 708 19.26 -48.71 5.02
CA GLN A 708 18.50 -47.58 5.57
C GLN A 708 17.41 -48.03 6.55
N GLN A 709 16.68 -49.12 6.26
CA GLN A 709 15.69 -49.67 7.19
C GLN A 709 16.31 -50.25 8.47
N ALA A 710 17.54 -50.77 8.41
CA ALA A 710 18.25 -51.26 9.59
C ALA A 710 18.78 -50.11 10.48
N ASP A 711 19.19 -48.99 9.89
CA ASP A 711 19.66 -47.81 10.63
C ASP A 711 18.49 -47.04 11.31
N GLU A 712 17.27 -47.09 10.74
CA GLU A 712 16.06 -46.52 11.35
C GLU A 712 15.47 -47.38 12.48
N ALA A 713 15.67 -48.70 12.46
CA ALA A 713 15.16 -49.60 13.50
C ALA A 713 15.98 -49.62 14.81
N TYR A 714 17.17 -49.01 14.83
CA TYR A 714 18.11 -49.02 15.96
C TYR A 714 18.28 -47.68 16.70
N ASN A 715 17.51 -46.64 16.35
CA ASN A 715 17.51 -45.34 17.04
C ASN A 715 16.11 -45.00 17.58
N VAL A 716 15.64 -45.77 18.55
CA VAL A 716 14.55 -45.37 19.44
C VAL A 716 15.11 -45.34 20.85
N ASP A 717 15.12 -44.15 21.45
CA ASP A 717 15.45 -43.96 22.87
C ASP A 717 14.34 -44.61 23.71
N ASP A 718 14.65 -45.75 24.33
CA ASP A 718 13.84 -46.34 25.39
C ASP A 718 14.28 -45.74 26.73
N ASP A 719 13.44 -44.84 27.26
CA ASP A 719 13.37 -44.54 28.68
C ASP A 719 12.99 -45.83 29.43
N PHE A 720 13.96 -46.54 30.04
CA PHE A 720 13.84 -47.27 31.32
C PHE A 720 15.09 -48.14 31.52
N GLY A 721 15.81 -47.91 32.63
CA GLY A 721 17.17 -48.41 32.87
C GLY A 721 17.35 -49.94 32.82
N GLY A 722 18.49 -50.36 32.25
CA GLY A 722 18.98 -51.74 32.37
C GLY A 722 20.06 -52.13 31.36
N LYS A 723 21.33 -51.98 31.76
CA LYS A 723 22.58 -52.59 31.21
C LYS A 723 22.86 -52.48 29.70
N VAL A 724 24.00 -51.82 29.42
CA VAL A 724 24.72 -51.70 28.15
C VAL A 724 24.70 -52.98 27.30
N LYS A 725 24.22 -52.89 26.05
CA LYS A 725 24.39 -53.92 25.02
C LYS A 725 25.23 -53.37 23.84
N LYS A 726 26.17 -54.21 23.44
CA LYS A 726 27.29 -54.02 22.52
C LYS A 726 26.94 -53.36 21.18
N SER A 727 27.88 -52.58 20.63
CA SER A 727 27.71 -51.92 19.34
C SER A 727 27.66 -52.93 18.18
N PHE A 728 26.95 -52.59 17.09
CA PHE A 728 26.89 -53.38 15.85
C PHE A 728 28.29 -53.74 15.28
N LYS A 729 29.29 -52.90 15.58
CA LYS A 729 30.69 -53.12 15.21
C LYS A 729 31.33 -54.32 15.94
N GLU A 730 30.87 -54.63 17.15
CA GLU A 730 31.30 -55.81 17.92
C GLU A 730 30.60 -57.09 17.48
N PHE A 731 29.35 -57.00 17.00
CA PHE A 731 28.59 -58.12 16.43
C PHE A 731 29.18 -58.61 15.08
N ILE A 732 29.66 -57.70 14.24
CA ILE A 732 30.36 -58.07 12.98
C ILE A 732 31.71 -58.73 13.29
N LYS A 733 32.45 -58.26 14.32
CA LYS A 733 33.72 -58.86 14.76
C LYS A 733 33.54 -60.26 15.34
N SER A 734 32.46 -60.53 16.09
CA SER A 734 32.20 -61.86 16.64
C SER A 734 31.79 -62.88 15.57
N ARG A 735 31.21 -62.43 14.45
CA ARG A 735 30.83 -63.31 13.34
C ARG A 735 32.02 -63.68 12.44
N GLN A 736 32.98 -62.77 12.27
CA GLN A 736 34.23 -63.06 11.53
C GLN A 736 35.21 -63.96 12.29
N GLN A 737 35.08 -64.10 13.62
CA GLN A 737 35.86 -65.04 14.42
C GLN A 737 35.20 -66.42 14.57
N GLY A 738 33.98 -66.62 14.07
CA GLY A 738 33.22 -67.87 14.18
C GLY A 738 33.42 -68.88 13.04
N GLU A 739 34.15 -68.53 11.96
CA GLU A 739 34.36 -69.43 10.81
C GLU A 739 35.67 -70.24 10.88
N LYS A 740 36.09 -70.62 12.09
CA LYS A 740 36.96 -71.79 12.31
C LYS A 740 36.49 -72.57 13.53
N LYS A 741 35.36 -73.26 13.41
CA LYS A 741 35.08 -74.57 14.01
C LYS A 741 33.75 -75.12 13.51
#